data_AF-A0A1M7ICX7-F1
#
_entry.id   AF-A0A1M7ICX7-F1
#
_cell.length_a   1.000
_cell.length_b   1.000
_cell.length_c   1.000
_cell.angle_alpha   90.00
_cell.angle_beta   90.00
_cell.angle_gamma   90.00
#
_symmetry.space_group_name_H-M   'P 1'
#
loop_
_entity.id
_entity.type
_entity.pdbx_description
1 polymer ?
#
loop_
_entity_poly.entity_id
_entity_poly.type
_entity_poly.pdbx_seq_one_letter_code
_entity_poly.pdbx_strand_id
1 'polypeptide(L)'
;MIDKLVKKLQKLKLENTPKDFLNLALLNVAVGNFEVSKLYLSEYMRLSGDSGEIIVSPCILQAIIDYKYHSKWMNYRRNRSQSEKKKFTVVASLCTGDVLEIGCGSGDLSSYISMYGNRVFGIDIDPVAVEIARFKVWHFGLSDCFFDVIDANTNDIPIPDSSFDTVVLAEVLEHVKDPLKVLMEAKRLCKSGGKIIVSVPNGYRILSPDYLHIFNLDVLKELLSEIGVNEDDINWDDRVPDEWILCWFNNKEDIKEKKGEDLAKYFLPPHPLEDLKDAGKVSIILPTYNGEKYIQESIDSILNQTYKNFEIIVVNDGSTDKTYEKLKPYIERGQIKYISQENKGKPCAINTALEFATGDYIWIFDDDDTALPRKLEVQMRHLIRKPHLDLIHTSSIYTDSSNTIPLLVWEPSEIEQNDLLKSLLHGCIFHGSTVLVKKEAFLKTGKYDERLIRAQDYDMWIRLVKNQCNVEKIFLPTVTYRQHNKVRGSKENPIPVEKIAEVTMEYERIIFEKVYNEIPLSEIFPELKEENCNSGLRVSALIERAYAMAKRRLFDYALNDLKEAFELAQKHYPVTITFRGIYFIKKFSEILTHIENEEIKNMVTYFSLLIGNYDVRNFGKKGKITLSLCLITKDEEKNIARCINSVKDIVDEIVVVDTGSKDKTVEIAQSLGAKVIHAKWEDDYSKARNIAIENATSDWILFLDADEEIKKEDVGKIQPLLNDDTVEAYMFKIVNYGGASVSNNLTEVHYNFRLFRNNGKLKYIYPIHENLRNVEENRPPIFKNADVTILHYGYLSEVRAEKNKTKRYINMLLQYLMKHPEDKFQHGNLGVEYYNAGDYKKALKHLITAVKGIDLNSFSAPRLLRYLIQTYTILKDYDTALKLINDAKAYYQDIPDFKFLEGMLYIEQKRYKKAIEMFKECIEMGEYQGLHVTMGGTGSYRARHMIAYCYERLGKLHDAVREYIEILKTYPNYRDVFIKLFDIFVRNEKPESVKGFFNKYVDQKNPYNFAILAKLYMNVGRFDVAKEYLDEIKMDIAGLNTLKGIVYLGLKDYNRAMEFFESEHEKAKNDSIYHKILCCLVMNDIENAKKALWELEDSADKKLFLTIFGEFKAAYDEVKDSYFGLLEKLISFGEFDLFNEILKLYTPLFTREDYVRYGRMMESKSFYEPAITAYIKAADLYAEDPHIYRFLAERALEQNLFDDALIFAARAFNLDRRDVDNYTLMYKIYKNMGRNDEAEGVKKSIKEIYPEIDLEELV
;
A
#
# COMPACT_ATOMS: atom_id res chain seq x y z
N MET A 1 -2.06 19.44 -30.45
CA MET A 1 -2.74 20.76 -30.30
C MET A 1 -2.35 21.40 -28.98
N ILE A 2 -2.40 20.66 -27.86
CA ILE A 2 -1.76 21.04 -26.59
C ILE A 2 -0.27 21.32 -26.79
N ASP A 3 0.51 20.47 -27.48
CA ASP A 3 1.91 20.82 -27.82
C ASP A 3 2.06 22.12 -28.64
N LYS A 4 1.07 22.47 -29.47
CA LYS A 4 1.05 23.74 -30.21
C LYS A 4 0.62 24.91 -29.30
N LEU A 5 -0.19 24.66 -28.29
CA LEU A 5 -0.63 25.61 -27.26
C LEU A 5 0.50 25.86 -26.25
N VAL A 6 1.20 24.81 -25.82
CA VAL A 6 2.42 24.79 -25.00
C VAL A 6 3.56 25.49 -25.72
N LYS A 7 3.85 25.14 -26.97
CA LYS A 7 4.82 25.87 -27.81
C LYS A 7 4.41 27.32 -28.11
N LYS A 8 3.12 27.64 -27.97
CA LYS A 8 2.62 29.02 -28.04
C LYS A 8 2.78 29.73 -26.71
N LEU A 9 2.45 29.11 -25.56
CA LEU A 9 2.63 29.65 -24.20
C LEU A 9 4.09 29.96 -23.92
N GLN A 10 5.00 29.06 -24.32
CA GLN A 10 6.46 29.28 -24.32
C GLN A 10 6.91 30.46 -25.21
N LYS A 11 6.03 31.00 -26.07
CA LYS A 11 6.28 32.15 -26.95
C LYS A 11 5.34 33.33 -26.66
N LEU A 12 4.41 33.21 -25.71
CA LEU A 12 3.34 34.16 -25.44
C LEU A 12 3.87 35.27 -24.54
N LYS A 13 4.54 36.25 -25.13
CA LYS A 13 4.38 37.62 -24.65
C LYS A 13 2.93 37.99 -24.96
N LEU A 14 2.06 38.04 -23.94
CA LEU A 14 0.63 38.32 -24.11
C LEU A 14 0.46 39.71 -24.73
N GLU A 15 0.18 39.78 -26.03
CA GLU A 15 -0.15 41.03 -26.75
C GLU A 15 -1.63 41.43 -26.55
N ASN A 16 -2.36 40.74 -25.66
CA ASN A 16 -3.78 40.95 -25.33
C ASN A 16 -4.74 40.80 -26.51
N THR A 17 -4.51 39.82 -27.39
CA THR A 17 -5.44 39.55 -28.51
C THR A 17 -6.59 38.63 -28.08
N PRO A 18 -7.79 38.68 -28.69
CA PRO A 18 -8.89 37.76 -28.38
C PRO A 18 -8.44 36.28 -28.40
N LYS A 19 -7.59 35.92 -29.35
CA LYS A 19 -7.09 34.56 -29.51
C LYS A 19 -6.27 34.07 -28.32
N ASP A 20 -5.60 34.96 -27.59
CA ASP A 20 -4.79 34.62 -26.43
C ASP A 20 -5.69 34.27 -25.24
N PHE A 21 -6.75 35.05 -25.02
CA PHE A 21 -7.77 34.77 -24.00
C PHE A 21 -8.49 33.45 -24.24
N LEU A 22 -8.86 33.12 -25.49
CA LEU A 22 -9.44 31.82 -25.82
C LEU A 22 -8.47 30.66 -25.54
N ASN A 23 -7.19 30.83 -25.86
CA ASN A 23 -6.16 29.81 -25.61
C ASN A 23 -5.95 29.57 -24.10
N LEU A 24 -5.90 30.64 -23.31
CA LEU A 24 -5.78 30.59 -21.85
C LEU A 24 -7.01 29.96 -21.19
N ALA A 25 -8.21 30.26 -21.71
CA ALA A 25 -9.43 29.60 -21.27
C ALA A 25 -9.36 28.08 -21.48
N LEU A 26 -9.03 27.63 -22.70
CA LEU A 26 -8.94 26.20 -23.02
C LEU A 26 -7.86 25.48 -22.19
N LEU A 27 -6.73 26.13 -21.92
CA LEU A 27 -5.71 25.60 -21.01
C LEU A 27 -6.26 25.41 -19.59
N ASN A 28 -6.96 26.42 -19.06
CA ASN A 28 -7.55 26.36 -17.73
C ASN A 28 -8.64 25.29 -17.63
N VAL A 29 -9.43 25.04 -18.68
CA VAL A 29 -10.31 23.86 -18.75
C VAL A 29 -9.50 22.58 -18.65
N ALA A 30 -8.39 22.48 -19.39
CA ALA A 30 -7.55 21.28 -19.41
C ALA A 30 -6.91 20.95 -18.06
N VAL A 31 -6.59 21.96 -17.26
CA VAL A 31 -6.06 21.79 -15.89
C VAL A 31 -7.13 21.90 -14.79
N GLY A 32 -8.42 21.87 -15.16
CA GLY A 32 -9.55 21.83 -14.21
C GLY A 32 -9.82 23.14 -13.45
N ASN A 33 -9.36 24.29 -13.97
CA ASN A 33 -9.54 25.63 -13.43
C ASN A 33 -10.75 26.33 -14.08
N PHE A 34 -11.95 25.80 -13.88
CA PHE A 34 -13.14 26.28 -14.60
C PHE A 34 -13.46 27.76 -14.34
N GLU A 35 -13.23 28.27 -13.13
CA GLU A 35 -13.51 29.68 -12.79
C GLU A 35 -12.60 30.66 -13.53
N VAL A 36 -11.30 30.36 -13.60
CA VAL A 36 -10.35 31.16 -14.38
C VAL A 36 -10.63 31.03 -15.87
N SER A 37 -11.02 29.84 -16.34
CA SER A 37 -11.45 29.67 -17.73
C SER A 37 -12.63 30.57 -18.06
N LYS A 38 -13.64 30.67 -17.20
CA LYS A 38 -14.80 31.56 -17.42
C LYS A 38 -14.34 33.01 -17.55
N LEU A 39 -13.45 33.47 -16.68
CA LEU A 39 -12.91 34.83 -16.72
C LEU A 39 -12.23 35.15 -18.06
N TYR A 40 -11.39 34.24 -18.56
CA TYR A 40 -10.76 34.43 -19.87
C TYR A 40 -11.73 34.32 -21.05
N LEU A 41 -12.76 33.48 -20.96
CA LEU A 41 -13.82 33.43 -21.97
C LEU A 41 -14.62 34.73 -22.01
N SER A 42 -14.94 35.32 -20.85
CA SER A 42 -15.64 36.61 -20.78
C SER A 42 -14.84 37.71 -21.48
N GLU A 43 -13.53 37.75 -21.26
CA GLU A 43 -12.65 38.74 -21.88
C GLU A 43 -12.46 38.50 -23.39
N TYR A 44 -12.39 37.23 -23.80
CA TYR A 44 -12.45 36.85 -25.21
C TYR A 44 -13.70 37.40 -25.89
N MET A 45 -14.89 37.16 -25.31
CA MET A 45 -16.16 37.64 -25.88
C MET A 45 -16.22 39.17 -25.96
N ARG A 46 -15.70 39.85 -24.93
CA ARG A 46 -15.65 41.33 -24.89
C ARG A 46 -14.81 41.89 -26.03
N LEU A 47 -13.66 41.28 -26.32
CA LEU A 47 -12.71 41.75 -27.34
C LEU A 47 -13.04 41.26 -28.76
N SER A 48 -13.72 40.11 -28.90
CA SER A 48 -14.09 39.54 -30.20
C SER A 48 -15.39 40.13 -30.76
N GLY A 49 -16.26 40.69 -29.91
CA GLY A 49 -17.54 41.28 -30.31
C GLY A 49 -18.59 40.27 -30.76
N ASP A 50 -18.34 38.97 -30.55
CA ASP A 50 -19.18 37.86 -31.00
C ASP A 50 -19.92 37.22 -29.82
N SER A 51 -21.25 37.09 -29.90
CA SER A 51 -22.10 36.53 -28.83
C SER A 51 -22.46 35.05 -29.05
N GLY A 52 -21.82 34.37 -30.00
CA GLY A 52 -22.10 32.98 -30.37
C GLY A 52 -21.55 31.93 -29.39
N GLU A 53 -22.15 30.74 -29.39
CA GLU A 53 -21.63 29.56 -28.65
C GLU A 53 -20.23 29.17 -29.14
N ILE A 54 -19.28 29.06 -28.21
CA ILE A 54 -17.94 28.54 -28.51
C ILE A 54 -18.02 27.02 -28.61
N ILE A 55 -18.06 26.50 -29.84
CA ILE A 55 -18.02 25.06 -30.09
C ILE A 55 -16.59 24.55 -29.87
N VAL A 56 -16.35 23.97 -28.70
CA VAL A 56 -15.08 23.29 -28.38
C VAL A 56 -15.02 21.98 -29.17
N SER A 57 -13.99 21.82 -30.02
CA SER A 57 -13.83 20.63 -30.84
C SER A 57 -13.75 19.35 -29.97
N PRO A 58 -14.42 18.24 -30.35
CA PRO A 58 -14.34 16.96 -29.64
C PRO A 58 -12.90 16.46 -29.43
N CYS A 59 -11.96 16.79 -30.32
CA CYS A 59 -10.55 16.40 -30.15
C CYS A 59 -9.81 17.20 -29.05
N ILE A 60 -10.27 18.41 -28.72
CA ILE A 60 -9.80 19.16 -27.55
C ILE A 60 -10.37 18.53 -26.28
N LEU A 61 -11.67 18.19 -26.26
CA LEU A 61 -12.30 17.45 -25.17
C LEU A 61 -11.60 16.11 -24.90
N GLN A 62 -11.26 15.37 -25.96
CA GLN A 62 -10.55 14.09 -25.85
C GLN A 62 -9.14 14.23 -25.26
N ALA A 63 -8.43 15.33 -25.59
CA ALA A 63 -7.10 15.61 -25.03
C ALA A 63 -7.16 16.09 -23.57
N ILE A 64 -8.28 16.69 -23.15
CA ILE A 64 -8.58 17.07 -21.76
C ILE A 64 -8.86 15.83 -20.88
N ILE A 65 -9.32 14.72 -21.48
CA ILE A 65 -9.67 13.47 -20.78
C ILE A 65 -8.49 12.47 -20.76
N ASP A 66 -7.32 12.84 -21.29
CA ASP A 66 -6.15 11.95 -21.33
C ASP A 66 -5.57 11.67 -19.93
N TYR A 67 -5.58 10.39 -19.57
CA TYR A 67 -5.14 9.85 -18.27
C TYR A 67 -3.70 10.23 -17.91
N LYS A 68 -2.80 10.41 -18.88
CA LYS A 68 -1.39 10.75 -18.64
C LYS A 68 -1.22 12.14 -18.00
N TYR A 69 -2.12 13.06 -18.30
CA TYR A 69 -2.11 14.42 -17.73
C TYR A 69 -2.89 14.49 -16.43
N HIS A 70 -3.93 13.66 -16.28
CA HIS A 70 -4.71 13.57 -15.05
C HIS A 70 -3.87 13.09 -13.85
N SER A 71 -2.95 12.13 -14.04
CA SER A 71 -2.08 11.66 -12.94
C SER A 71 -1.08 12.72 -12.48
N LYS A 72 -0.39 13.40 -13.41
CA LYS A 72 0.49 14.54 -13.11
C LYS A 72 -0.28 15.68 -12.41
N TRP A 73 -1.50 15.95 -12.86
CA TRP A 73 -2.38 16.95 -12.27
C TRP A 73 -2.73 16.64 -10.81
N MET A 74 -3.04 15.39 -10.49
CA MET A 74 -3.30 14.97 -9.10
C MET A 74 -2.05 15.11 -8.23
N ASN A 75 -0.86 14.84 -8.77
CA ASN A 75 0.40 14.99 -8.02
C ASN A 75 0.67 16.46 -7.62
N TYR A 76 0.50 17.42 -8.53
CA TYR A 76 0.71 18.85 -8.23
C TYR A 76 -0.33 19.44 -7.26
N ARG A 77 -1.50 18.80 -7.12
CA ARG A 77 -2.57 19.24 -6.20
C ARG A 77 -2.59 18.47 -4.88
N ARG A 78 -1.59 17.64 -4.61
CA ARG A 78 -1.51 16.89 -3.35
C ARG A 78 -1.42 17.84 -2.14
N ASN A 79 -1.96 17.39 -1.02
CA ASN A 79 -1.76 18.07 0.26
C ASN A 79 -0.29 17.97 0.68
N ARG A 80 0.25 19.09 1.18
CA ARG A 80 1.62 19.18 1.68
C ARG A 80 1.69 18.73 3.13
N SER A 81 2.71 17.96 3.47
CA SER A 81 2.98 17.51 4.83
C SER A 81 3.39 18.70 5.73
N GLN A 82 3.34 18.51 7.06
CA GLN A 82 3.86 19.50 8.00
C GLN A 82 5.36 19.73 7.85
N SER A 83 6.12 18.69 7.48
CA SER A 83 7.55 18.77 7.19
C SER A 83 7.83 19.74 6.02
N GLU A 84 7.12 19.55 4.90
CA GLU A 84 7.22 20.43 3.72
C GLU A 84 6.83 21.88 4.03
N LYS A 85 5.71 22.11 4.76
CA LYS A 85 5.25 23.46 5.12
C LYS A 85 6.23 24.19 6.03
N LYS A 86 6.84 23.49 6.98
CA LYS A 86 7.89 24.03 7.83
C LYS A 86 9.12 24.41 7.00
N LYS A 87 9.54 23.56 6.07
CA LYS A 87 10.59 23.91 5.10
C LYS A 87 10.25 25.16 4.29
N PHE A 88 9.06 25.23 3.71
CA PHE A 88 8.63 26.40 2.92
C PHE A 88 8.66 27.69 3.75
N THR A 89 8.27 27.61 5.02
CA THR A 89 8.33 28.73 5.96
C THR A 89 9.76 29.21 6.19
N VAL A 90 10.70 28.28 6.44
CA VAL A 90 12.11 28.63 6.67
C VAL A 90 12.71 29.23 5.40
N VAL A 91 12.53 28.59 4.25
CA VAL A 91 13.06 29.08 2.95
C VAL A 91 12.51 30.47 2.63
N ALA A 92 11.19 30.68 2.79
CA ALA A 92 10.58 31.98 2.55
C ALA A 92 11.10 33.07 3.49
N SER A 93 11.37 32.75 4.76
CA SER A 93 11.93 33.70 5.73
C SER A 93 13.36 34.16 5.39
N LEU A 94 14.08 33.39 4.57
CA LEU A 94 15.43 33.73 4.11
C LEU A 94 15.44 34.61 2.85
N CYS A 95 14.33 34.67 2.12
CA CYS A 95 14.21 35.39 0.85
C CYS A 95 14.03 36.90 1.05
N THR A 96 14.62 37.68 0.15
CA THR A 96 14.50 39.15 0.14
C THR A 96 14.41 39.69 -1.29
N GLY A 97 13.56 40.69 -1.53
CA GLY A 97 13.52 41.46 -2.78
C GLY A 97 12.80 40.77 -3.94
N ASP A 98 13.37 40.88 -5.14
CA ASP A 98 12.94 40.12 -6.31
C ASP A 98 13.56 38.71 -6.26
N VAL A 99 12.71 37.68 -6.18
CA VAL A 99 13.11 36.28 -5.94
C VAL A 99 12.84 35.43 -7.17
N LEU A 100 13.87 34.76 -7.69
CA LEU A 100 13.71 33.70 -8.70
C LEU A 100 13.58 32.35 -8.01
N GLU A 101 12.49 31.62 -8.29
CA GLU A 101 12.31 30.24 -7.87
C GLU A 101 12.47 29.33 -9.10
N ILE A 102 13.58 28.59 -9.16
CA ILE A 102 13.82 27.62 -10.23
C ILE A 102 13.13 26.32 -9.83
N GLY A 103 12.32 25.74 -10.71
CA GLY A 103 11.51 24.56 -10.40
C GLY A 103 10.33 24.88 -9.47
N CYS A 104 9.55 25.92 -9.77
CA CYS A 104 8.49 26.40 -8.88
C CYS A 104 7.32 25.40 -8.67
N GLY A 105 7.24 24.34 -9.48
CA GLY A 105 6.23 23.31 -9.37
C GLY A 105 4.81 23.89 -9.36
N SER A 106 4.04 23.54 -8.33
CA SER A 106 2.66 24.02 -8.12
C SER A 106 2.53 25.39 -7.44
N GLY A 107 3.63 26.11 -7.22
CA GLY A 107 3.65 27.44 -6.61
C GLY A 107 3.39 27.49 -5.10
N ASP A 108 3.58 26.37 -4.39
CA ASP A 108 3.40 26.30 -2.94
C ASP A 108 4.42 27.18 -2.20
N LEU A 109 5.71 26.97 -2.48
CA LEU A 109 6.78 27.79 -1.91
C LEU A 109 6.70 29.25 -2.41
N SER A 110 6.37 29.46 -3.69
CA SER A 110 6.13 30.81 -4.24
C SER A 110 5.11 31.60 -3.41
N SER A 111 4.03 30.94 -2.97
CA SER A 111 3.00 31.58 -2.16
C SER A 111 3.53 32.00 -0.79
N TYR A 112 4.38 31.17 -0.16
CA TYR A 112 5.02 31.51 1.12
C TYR A 112 6.01 32.66 0.94
N ILE A 113 6.89 32.61 -0.07
CA ILE A 113 7.86 33.69 -0.36
C ILE A 113 7.14 35.03 -0.56
N SER A 114 6.03 35.03 -1.30
CA SER A 114 5.21 36.22 -1.54
C SER A 114 4.56 36.76 -0.26
N MET A 115 4.07 35.88 0.63
CA MET A 115 3.52 36.27 1.92
C MET A 115 4.53 37.00 2.81
N TYR A 116 5.82 36.66 2.72
CA TYR A 116 6.92 37.39 3.38
C TYR A 116 7.24 38.75 2.75
N GLY A 117 6.45 39.20 1.77
CA GLY A 117 6.55 40.55 1.17
C GLY A 117 7.44 40.63 -0.06
N ASN A 118 7.91 39.50 -0.58
CA ASN A 118 8.78 39.45 -1.75
C ASN A 118 7.98 39.41 -3.07
N ARG A 119 8.62 39.80 -4.16
CA ARG A 119 8.12 39.55 -5.53
C ARG A 119 8.72 38.24 -6.02
N VAL A 120 7.89 37.36 -6.59
CA VAL A 120 8.31 36.01 -6.95
C VAL A 120 8.22 35.82 -8.45
N PHE A 121 9.28 35.25 -9.01
CA PHE A 121 9.41 34.89 -10.41
C PHE A 121 9.71 33.39 -10.47
N GLY A 122 8.73 32.58 -10.81
CA GLY A 122 8.87 31.12 -10.87
C GLY A 122 9.15 30.63 -12.28
N ILE A 123 10.06 29.68 -12.44
CA ILE A 123 10.24 28.95 -13.70
C ILE A 123 10.06 27.46 -13.48
N ASP A 124 9.43 26.77 -14.44
CA ASP A 124 9.37 25.32 -14.45
C ASP A 124 9.43 24.79 -15.89
N ILE A 125 9.98 23.59 -16.07
CA ILE A 125 10.00 22.93 -17.38
C ILE A 125 8.60 22.43 -17.77
N ASP A 126 7.75 22.12 -16.78
CA ASP A 126 6.41 21.60 -17.01
C ASP A 126 5.38 22.76 -17.11
N PRO A 127 4.76 22.99 -18.28
CA PRO A 127 3.74 24.02 -18.45
C PRO A 127 2.49 23.81 -17.59
N VAL A 128 2.20 22.56 -17.19
CA VAL A 128 1.07 22.26 -16.29
C VAL A 128 1.36 22.78 -14.88
N ALA A 129 2.61 22.65 -14.43
CA ALA A 129 3.06 23.14 -13.13
C ALA A 129 2.90 24.68 -13.07
N VAL A 130 3.42 25.37 -14.08
CA VAL A 130 3.31 26.83 -14.23
C VAL A 130 1.85 27.31 -14.16
N GLU A 131 0.93 26.68 -14.89
CA GLU A 131 -0.47 27.11 -14.87
C GLU A 131 -1.17 26.82 -13.54
N ILE A 132 -0.82 25.72 -12.87
CA ILE A 132 -1.30 25.43 -11.51
C ILE A 132 -0.76 26.48 -10.52
N ALA A 133 0.51 26.87 -10.64
CA ALA A 133 1.11 27.91 -9.81
C ALA A 133 0.41 29.26 -10.01
N ARG A 134 0.16 29.67 -11.27
CA ARG A 134 -0.61 30.88 -11.62
C ARG A 134 -2.02 30.86 -11.04
N PHE A 135 -2.72 29.73 -11.15
CA PHE A 135 -4.03 29.56 -10.53
C PHE A 135 -3.98 29.66 -9.01
N LYS A 136 -3.00 29.03 -8.37
CA LYS A 136 -2.84 29.02 -6.91
C LYS A 136 -2.60 30.41 -6.36
N VAL A 137 -1.68 31.18 -6.93
CA VAL A 137 -1.41 32.56 -6.49
C VAL A 137 -2.60 33.48 -6.75
N TRP A 138 -3.34 33.28 -7.86
CA TRP A 138 -4.57 34.02 -8.13
C TRP A 138 -5.65 33.68 -7.11
N HIS A 139 -5.84 32.39 -6.82
CA HIS A 139 -6.80 31.90 -5.84
C HIS A 139 -6.51 32.53 -4.48
N PHE A 140 -5.24 32.56 -4.05
CA PHE A 140 -4.84 33.27 -2.83
C PHE A 140 -4.87 34.79 -2.94
N GLY A 141 -5.02 35.36 -4.13
CA GLY A 141 -5.05 36.81 -4.32
C GLY A 141 -3.68 37.44 -4.12
N LEU A 142 -2.61 36.82 -4.62
CA LEU A 142 -1.24 37.35 -4.62
C LEU A 142 -0.93 37.97 -5.98
N SER A 143 -0.64 39.27 -6.03
CA SER A 143 -0.40 39.99 -7.30
C SER A 143 1.03 39.96 -7.81
N ASP A 144 1.96 39.52 -6.98
CA ASP A 144 3.38 39.78 -7.19
C ASP A 144 4.14 38.48 -7.51
N CYS A 145 3.43 37.49 -8.04
CA CYS A 145 3.96 36.19 -8.45
C CYS A 145 3.79 36.01 -9.96
N PHE A 146 4.91 35.91 -10.67
CA PHE A 146 4.99 35.79 -12.11
C PHE A 146 5.63 34.45 -12.48
N PHE A 147 5.20 33.80 -13.56
CA PHE A 147 5.66 32.46 -13.89
C PHE A 147 5.96 32.28 -15.38
N ASP A 148 6.92 31.43 -15.73
CA ASP A 148 7.18 31.07 -17.13
C ASP A 148 7.64 29.61 -17.28
N VAL A 149 7.49 29.08 -18.49
CA VAL A 149 7.86 27.72 -18.86
C VAL A 149 9.28 27.72 -19.43
N ILE A 150 10.28 27.50 -18.56
CA ILE A 150 11.70 27.54 -18.93
C ILE A 150 12.39 26.27 -18.44
N ASP A 151 13.13 25.63 -19.35
CA ASP A 151 13.97 24.47 -19.02
C ASP A 151 15.30 24.93 -18.45
N ALA A 152 15.52 24.74 -17.15
CA ALA A 152 16.78 25.08 -16.49
C ALA A 152 17.96 24.18 -16.92
N ASN A 153 17.74 23.07 -17.66
CA ASN A 153 18.82 22.17 -18.10
C ASN A 153 19.61 22.69 -19.31
N THR A 154 19.17 23.76 -20.00
CA THR A 154 19.68 24.13 -21.33
C THR A 154 20.82 25.16 -21.34
N ASN A 155 21.35 25.59 -20.19
CA ASN A 155 22.44 26.59 -20.06
C ASN A 155 22.16 27.95 -20.72
N ASP A 156 20.90 28.33 -20.84
CA ASP A 156 20.49 29.57 -21.50
C ASP A 156 19.15 30.04 -20.95
N ILE A 157 19.05 30.28 -19.63
CA ILE A 157 17.85 30.88 -19.07
C ILE A 157 17.76 32.31 -19.65
N PRO A 158 16.73 32.65 -20.45
CA PRO A 158 16.69 33.86 -21.28
C PRO A 158 16.31 35.11 -20.45
N ILE A 159 16.95 35.28 -19.31
CA ILE A 159 16.79 36.38 -18.35
C ILE A 159 18.16 37.07 -18.19
N PRO A 160 18.19 38.42 -18.13
CA PRO A 160 19.45 39.15 -17.94
C PRO A 160 20.21 38.74 -16.68
N ASP A 161 21.54 38.80 -16.73
CA ASP A 161 22.42 38.58 -15.58
C ASP A 161 22.09 39.55 -14.43
N SER A 162 22.33 39.12 -13.19
CA SER A 162 22.12 39.92 -11.98
C SER A 162 20.73 40.57 -11.88
N SER A 163 19.70 39.78 -12.19
CA SER A 163 18.30 40.22 -12.15
C SER A 163 17.70 40.13 -10.75
N PHE A 164 18.09 39.14 -9.95
CA PHE A 164 17.37 38.78 -8.71
C PHE A 164 18.18 39.02 -7.45
N ASP A 165 17.52 39.51 -6.40
CA ASP A 165 18.11 39.68 -5.07
C ASP A 165 18.28 38.33 -4.37
N THR A 166 17.37 37.39 -4.64
CA THR A 166 17.44 36.00 -4.15
C THR A 166 17.17 35.02 -5.29
N VAL A 167 17.93 33.92 -5.36
CA VAL A 167 17.62 32.76 -6.21
C VAL A 167 17.42 31.53 -5.34
N VAL A 168 16.33 30.81 -5.55
CA VAL A 168 15.93 29.65 -4.75
C VAL A 168 15.89 28.39 -5.62
N LEU A 169 16.54 27.35 -5.13
CA LEU A 169 16.57 25.99 -5.68
C LEU A 169 16.06 25.05 -4.59
N ALA A 170 14.76 24.85 -4.50
CA ALA A 170 14.15 23.98 -3.50
C ALA A 170 13.54 22.76 -4.19
N GLU A 171 14.14 21.58 -3.96
CA GLU A 171 13.76 20.33 -4.63
C GLU A 171 13.93 20.36 -6.16
N VAL A 172 15.12 20.77 -6.61
CA VAL A 172 15.45 20.93 -8.04
C VAL A 172 16.64 20.09 -8.43
N LEU A 173 17.73 20.19 -7.64
CA LEU A 173 19.02 19.63 -8.00
C LEU A 173 18.96 18.11 -8.14
N GLU A 174 18.09 17.44 -7.38
CA GLU A 174 17.86 16.01 -7.46
C GLU A 174 17.13 15.57 -8.74
N HIS A 175 16.45 16.49 -9.44
CA HIS A 175 15.62 16.19 -10.61
C HIS A 175 16.26 16.60 -11.95
N VAL A 176 17.30 17.44 -11.92
CA VAL A 176 17.96 17.96 -13.13
C VAL A 176 19.11 17.06 -13.57
N LYS A 177 19.41 17.06 -14.87
CA LYS A 177 20.47 16.19 -15.42
C LYS A 177 21.87 16.64 -14.97
N ASP A 178 22.05 17.95 -14.77
CA ASP A 178 23.34 18.57 -14.46
C ASP A 178 23.14 19.65 -13.39
N PRO A 179 23.26 19.29 -12.09
CA PRO A 179 23.06 20.20 -10.97
C PRO A 179 24.05 21.37 -10.96
N LEU A 180 25.30 21.12 -11.39
CA LEU A 180 26.36 22.12 -11.43
C LEU A 180 25.99 23.27 -12.37
N LYS A 181 25.48 22.93 -13.56
CA LYS A 181 25.00 23.90 -14.54
C LYS A 181 23.89 24.79 -14.01
N VAL A 182 22.90 24.19 -13.34
CA VAL A 182 21.77 24.94 -12.76
C VAL A 182 22.25 25.90 -11.68
N LEU A 183 23.24 25.49 -10.86
CA LEU A 183 23.87 26.35 -9.87
C LEU A 183 24.66 27.51 -10.49
N MET A 184 25.37 27.27 -11.60
CA MET A 184 26.06 28.33 -12.35
C MET A 184 25.06 29.37 -12.89
N GLU A 185 23.94 28.94 -13.45
CA GLU A 185 22.86 29.84 -13.88
C GLU A 185 22.26 30.61 -12.70
N ALA A 186 22.08 29.96 -11.54
CA ALA A 186 21.63 30.65 -10.33
C ALA A 186 22.62 31.76 -9.90
N LYS A 187 23.94 31.53 -9.98
CA LYS A 187 24.96 32.57 -9.74
C LYS A 187 24.90 33.69 -10.76
N ARG A 188 24.75 33.38 -12.06
CA ARG A 188 24.64 34.39 -13.12
C ARG A 188 23.42 35.30 -12.90
N LEU A 189 22.29 34.73 -12.52
CA LEU A 189 21.02 35.44 -12.36
C LEU A 189 20.91 36.20 -11.03
N CYS A 190 21.65 35.78 -10.00
CA CYS A 190 21.69 36.45 -8.70
C CYS A 190 22.58 37.71 -8.76
N LYS A 191 22.13 38.81 -8.15
CA LYS A 191 22.91 40.05 -8.03
C LYS A 191 24.18 39.84 -7.20
N SER A 192 25.17 40.69 -7.42
CA SER A 192 26.35 40.72 -6.54
C SER A 192 25.93 41.05 -5.10
N GLY A 193 26.34 40.23 -4.14
CA GLY A 193 25.89 40.28 -2.75
C GLY A 193 24.47 39.73 -2.50
N GLY A 194 23.74 39.31 -3.54
CA GLY A 194 22.45 38.64 -3.44
C GLY A 194 22.58 37.22 -2.88
N LYS A 195 21.45 36.61 -2.49
CA LYS A 195 21.42 35.33 -1.79
C LYS A 195 21.03 34.18 -2.71
N ILE A 196 21.74 33.06 -2.63
CA ILE A 196 21.36 31.81 -3.28
C ILE A 196 21.00 30.81 -2.19
N ILE A 197 19.79 30.24 -2.28
CA ILE A 197 19.24 29.31 -1.30
C ILE A 197 19.04 27.96 -1.98
N VAL A 198 19.60 26.91 -1.39
CA VAL A 198 19.53 25.55 -1.91
C VAL A 198 18.90 24.66 -0.85
N SER A 199 17.82 23.96 -1.22
CA SER A 199 17.24 22.90 -0.42
C SER A 199 17.08 21.63 -1.24
N VAL A 200 17.59 20.52 -0.73
CA VAL A 200 17.51 19.20 -1.36
C VAL A 200 17.02 18.16 -0.34
N PRO A 201 16.35 17.09 -0.79
CA PRO A 201 16.05 15.95 0.07
C PRO A 201 17.34 15.36 0.65
N ASN A 202 17.32 14.98 1.92
CA ASN A 202 18.39 14.21 2.52
C ASN A 202 18.29 12.77 2.02
N GLY A 203 19.25 12.36 1.18
CA GLY A 203 19.28 11.06 0.51
C GLY A 203 19.29 9.83 1.44
N TYR A 204 19.60 10.02 2.73
CA TYR A 204 19.49 8.98 3.75
C TYR A 204 18.08 8.84 4.35
N ARG A 205 17.16 9.77 4.06
CA ARG A 205 15.83 9.87 4.66
C ARG A 205 14.70 9.82 3.62
N ILE A 206 14.91 10.40 2.44
CA ILE A 206 13.94 10.41 1.34
C ILE A 206 14.60 9.80 0.10
N LEU A 207 14.21 8.57 -0.25
CA LEU A 207 14.62 7.89 -1.48
C LEU A 207 13.46 7.91 -2.47
N SER A 208 13.70 8.43 -3.67
CA SER A 208 12.75 8.43 -4.77
C SER A 208 13.40 7.89 -6.04
N PRO A 209 12.73 7.01 -6.80
CA PRO A 209 13.22 6.56 -8.10
C PRO A 209 13.20 7.67 -9.16
N ASP A 210 12.53 8.79 -8.89
CA ASP A 210 12.48 9.98 -9.76
C ASP A 210 13.67 10.93 -9.54
N TYR A 211 14.54 10.66 -8.55
CA TYR A 211 15.74 11.44 -8.30
C TYR A 211 16.89 10.95 -9.19
N LEU A 212 17.42 11.86 -10.02
CA LEU A 212 18.64 11.66 -10.80
C LEU A 212 19.89 11.75 -9.92
N HIS A 213 19.83 12.49 -8.81
CA HIS A 213 20.94 12.70 -7.88
C HIS A 213 20.48 12.52 -6.44
N ILE A 214 21.34 11.92 -5.62
CA ILE A 214 21.11 11.72 -4.19
C ILE A 214 22.06 12.65 -3.43
N PHE A 215 21.52 13.53 -2.59
CA PHE A 215 22.31 14.50 -1.84
C PHE A 215 22.47 14.11 -0.37
N ASN A 216 23.68 14.30 0.13
CA ASN A 216 23.97 14.46 1.55
C ASN A 216 24.78 15.75 1.75
N LEU A 217 25.14 16.09 3.00
CA LEU A 217 25.90 17.31 3.29
C LEU A 217 27.22 17.36 2.51
N ASP A 218 27.95 16.25 2.43
CA ASP A 218 29.27 16.21 1.79
C ASP A 218 29.17 16.36 0.27
N VAL A 219 28.21 15.66 -0.36
CA VAL A 219 27.95 15.77 -1.81
C VAL A 219 27.52 17.19 -2.18
N LEU A 220 26.68 17.83 -1.35
CA LEU A 220 26.28 19.22 -1.60
C LEU A 220 27.44 20.19 -1.40
N LYS A 221 28.31 19.97 -0.40
CA LYS A 221 29.53 20.77 -0.21
C LYS A 221 30.48 20.67 -1.40
N GLU A 222 30.71 19.45 -1.89
CA GLU A 222 31.56 19.21 -3.06
C GLU A 222 31.01 19.95 -4.29
N LEU A 223 29.71 19.81 -4.55
CA LEU A 223 29.04 20.49 -5.65
C LEU A 223 29.13 22.03 -5.56
N LEU A 224 28.99 22.59 -4.36
CA LEU A 224 29.11 24.03 -4.13
C LEU A 224 30.56 24.53 -4.26
N SER A 225 31.55 23.71 -3.88
CA SER A 225 32.96 24.00 -4.06
C SER A 225 33.33 24.11 -5.55
N GLU A 226 32.76 23.26 -6.41
CA GLU A 226 32.99 23.29 -7.87
C GLU A 226 32.55 24.60 -8.53
N ILE A 227 31.54 25.30 -7.99
CA ILE A 227 31.12 26.63 -8.45
C ILE A 227 31.83 27.78 -7.73
N GLY A 228 32.89 27.49 -6.96
CA GLY A 228 33.73 28.47 -6.28
C GLY A 228 33.15 29.03 -4.98
N VAL A 229 32.28 28.30 -4.29
CA VAL A 229 31.79 28.68 -2.95
C VAL A 229 32.67 28.00 -1.89
N ASN A 230 33.36 28.79 -1.06
CA ASN A 230 34.15 28.24 0.04
C ASN A 230 33.24 27.70 1.15
N GLU A 231 33.66 26.65 1.84
CA GLU A 231 32.88 26.04 2.91
C GLU A 231 32.52 27.03 4.03
N ASP A 232 33.43 27.92 4.41
CA ASP A 232 33.22 28.96 5.43
C ASP A 232 32.17 30.02 5.02
N ASP A 233 31.83 30.08 3.73
CA ASP A 233 30.80 31.00 3.19
C ASP A 233 29.40 30.37 3.15
N ILE A 234 29.28 29.05 3.42
CA ILE A 234 28.01 28.31 3.38
C ILE A 234 27.33 28.38 4.74
N ASN A 235 26.10 28.90 4.76
CA ASN A 235 25.27 28.97 5.95
C ASN A 235 24.28 27.79 5.93
N TRP A 236 24.51 26.80 6.79
CA TRP A 236 23.59 25.68 6.99
C TRP A 236 22.46 26.08 7.95
N ASP A 237 21.22 25.71 7.61
CA ASP A 237 20.05 26.09 8.39
C ASP A 237 19.32 24.85 8.91
N ASP A 238 19.41 24.62 10.23
CA ASP A 238 18.86 23.46 10.93
C ASP A 238 17.41 23.66 11.39
N ARG A 239 16.78 24.79 11.01
CA ARG A 239 15.36 25.04 11.32
C ARG A 239 14.43 24.18 10.46
N VAL A 240 14.92 23.58 9.38
CA VAL A 240 14.17 22.60 8.57
C VAL A 240 14.21 21.20 9.22
N PRO A 241 13.19 20.35 9.00
CA PRO A 241 13.24 18.96 9.45
C PRO A 241 14.43 18.18 8.84
N ASP A 242 14.98 17.20 9.58
CA ASP A 242 16.17 16.39 9.20
C ASP A 242 16.06 15.64 7.85
N GLU A 243 14.85 15.53 7.33
CA GLU A 243 14.53 15.03 5.99
C GLU A 243 15.06 15.93 4.86
N TRP A 244 15.35 17.19 5.17
CA TRP A 244 15.77 18.21 4.23
C TRP A 244 17.14 18.72 4.62
N ILE A 245 17.95 18.99 3.60
CA ILE A 245 19.18 19.76 3.73
C ILE A 245 18.87 21.16 3.21
N LEU A 246 19.17 22.19 3.99
CA LEU A 246 19.00 23.59 3.61
C LEU A 246 20.30 24.35 3.86
N CYS A 247 20.79 25.04 2.85
CA CYS A 247 21.88 25.99 2.98
C CYS A 247 21.66 27.24 2.12
N TRP A 248 22.42 28.29 2.42
CA TRP A 248 22.46 29.48 1.59
C TRP A 248 23.84 30.17 1.65
N PHE A 249 24.16 30.93 0.61
CA PHE A 249 25.38 31.71 0.52
C PHE A 249 25.14 32.98 -0.31
N ASN A 250 26.02 33.97 -0.17
CA ASN A 250 25.96 35.21 -0.94
C ASN A 250 26.75 35.06 -2.25
N ASN A 251 26.22 35.60 -3.34
CA ASN A 251 26.90 35.62 -4.62
C ASN A 251 28.04 36.65 -4.61
N LYS A 252 29.29 36.21 -4.65
CA LYS A 252 30.49 37.07 -4.62
C LYS A 252 31.00 37.49 -6.01
N GLU A 253 30.30 37.14 -7.09
CA GLU A 253 30.70 37.52 -8.44
C GLU A 253 30.48 39.01 -8.69
N ASP A 254 31.48 39.67 -9.28
CA ASP A 254 31.45 41.09 -9.64
C ASP A 254 30.81 41.27 -11.02
N ILE A 255 29.51 40.95 -11.10
CA ILE A 255 28.72 41.06 -12.33
C ILE A 255 28.17 42.49 -12.43
N LYS A 256 28.35 43.15 -13.59
CA LYS A 256 27.82 44.50 -13.82
C LYS A 256 26.30 44.52 -13.76
N GLU A 257 25.73 45.13 -12.73
CA GLU A 257 24.29 45.36 -12.63
C GLU A 257 23.75 46.14 -13.84
N LYS A 258 22.80 45.55 -14.57
CA LYS A 258 21.97 46.29 -15.53
C LYS A 258 20.86 47.01 -14.78
N LYS A 259 20.93 48.34 -14.70
CA LYS A 259 19.87 49.15 -14.09
C LYS A 259 18.64 49.25 -15.00
N GLY A 260 17.45 49.01 -14.44
CA GLY A 260 16.19 49.60 -14.92
C GLY A 260 15.35 48.79 -15.91
N GLU A 261 15.51 47.47 -15.98
CA GLU A 261 14.66 46.61 -16.83
C GLU A 261 13.55 45.97 -15.99
N ASP A 262 12.28 46.12 -16.39
CA ASP A 262 11.15 45.50 -15.68
C ASP A 262 11.16 43.98 -15.89
N LEU A 263 11.43 43.22 -14.83
CA LEU A 263 11.51 41.76 -14.85
C LEU A 263 10.17 41.10 -15.22
N ALA A 264 9.04 41.73 -14.93
CA ALA A 264 7.72 41.15 -15.19
C ALA A 264 7.49 40.86 -16.68
N LYS A 265 8.18 41.56 -17.59
CA LYS A 265 8.04 41.36 -19.04
C LYS A 265 8.58 40.02 -19.57
N TYR A 266 9.35 39.31 -18.75
CA TYR A 266 9.90 37.99 -19.09
C TYR A 266 8.98 36.85 -18.68
N PHE A 267 7.91 37.13 -17.95
CA PHE A 267 7.07 36.12 -17.32
C PHE A 267 5.59 36.34 -17.64
N LEU A 268 4.78 35.30 -17.47
CA LEU A 268 3.34 35.42 -17.46
C LEU A 268 2.90 36.02 -16.12
N PRO A 269 1.99 37.02 -16.13
CA PRO A 269 1.42 37.55 -14.90
C PRO A 269 0.53 36.51 -14.21
N PRO A 270 0.22 36.70 -12.92
CA PRO A 270 -0.87 35.96 -12.30
C PRO A 270 -2.18 36.22 -13.07
N HIS A 271 -3.19 35.39 -12.88
CA HIS A 271 -4.50 35.68 -13.46
C HIS A 271 -5.03 37.03 -12.98
N PRO A 272 -5.90 37.72 -13.76
CA PRO A 272 -6.44 39.01 -13.37
C PRO A 272 -7.04 39.00 -11.95
N LEU A 273 -6.62 39.98 -11.14
CA LEU A 273 -7.02 40.14 -9.74
C LEU A 273 -7.99 41.32 -9.58
N GLU A 274 -8.68 41.33 -8.45
CA GLU A 274 -9.62 42.37 -8.06
C GLU A 274 -8.89 43.68 -7.75
N ASP A 275 -9.46 44.81 -8.19
CA ASP A 275 -9.01 46.14 -7.78
C ASP A 275 -9.39 46.38 -6.31
N LEU A 276 -8.39 46.70 -5.48
CA LEU A 276 -8.57 46.95 -4.06
C LEU A 276 -8.99 48.40 -3.75
N LYS A 277 -9.11 49.28 -4.74
CA LYS A 277 -9.52 50.68 -4.54
C LYS A 277 -10.88 50.81 -3.86
N ASP A 278 -11.83 49.93 -4.22
CA ASP A 278 -13.19 49.93 -3.67
C ASP A 278 -13.35 48.94 -2.49
N ALA A 279 -12.24 48.40 -1.99
CA ALA A 279 -12.25 47.52 -0.82
C ALA A 279 -12.55 48.33 0.46
N GLY A 280 -13.38 47.76 1.34
CA GLY A 280 -13.80 48.42 2.58
C GLY A 280 -12.66 48.63 3.58
N LYS A 281 -12.80 49.61 4.47
CA LYS A 281 -11.77 49.96 5.47
C LYS A 281 -11.70 48.91 6.57
N VAL A 282 -10.49 48.56 7.03
CA VAL A 282 -10.29 47.62 8.16
C VAL A 282 -9.97 48.38 9.45
N SER A 283 -10.68 48.10 10.55
CA SER A 283 -10.31 48.54 11.89
C SER A 283 -9.53 47.45 12.60
N ILE A 284 -8.29 47.75 12.94
CA ILE A 284 -7.37 46.82 13.58
C ILE A 284 -7.36 47.13 15.07
N ILE A 285 -7.87 46.20 15.88
CA ILE A 285 -8.04 46.36 17.32
C ILE A 285 -6.92 45.60 18.01
N LEU A 286 -6.10 46.34 18.77
CA LEU A 286 -4.93 45.80 19.47
C LEU A 286 -5.06 46.13 20.97
N PRO A 287 -5.65 45.23 21.77
CA PRO A 287 -5.67 45.37 23.23
C PRO A 287 -4.27 45.02 23.78
N THR A 288 -3.75 45.82 24.72
CA THR A 288 -2.42 45.58 25.31
C THR A 288 -2.40 45.80 26.81
N TYR A 289 -1.66 44.94 27.51
CA TYR A 289 -1.36 45.06 28.94
C TYR A 289 0.03 44.50 29.25
N ASN A 290 0.96 45.38 29.62
CA ASN A 290 2.38 45.08 29.82
C ASN A 290 3.05 44.40 28.60
N GLY A 291 2.83 44.97 27.41
CA GLY A 291 3.31 44.47 26.12
C GLY A 291 4.69 44.98 25.70
N GLU A 292 5.49 45.61 26.57
CA GLU A 292 6.71 46.36 26.19
C GLU A 292 7.72 45.58 25.34
N LYS A 293 7.71 44.25 25.46
CA LYS A 293 8.65 43.35 24.80
C LYS A 293 8.36 43.16 23.31
N TYR A 294 7.09 43.12 22.90
CA TYR A 294 6.69 42.67 21.57
C TYR A 294 5.84 43.69 20.79
N ILE A 295 5.17 44.61 21.50
CA ILE A 295 4.20 45.56 20.93
C ILE A 295 4.73 46.34 19.72
N GLN A 296 6.01 46.71 19.74
CA GLN A 296 6.65 47.46 18.66
C GLN A 296 6.71 46.63 17.36
N GLU A 297 7.14 45.36 17.47
CA GLU A 297 7.23 44.45 16.32
C GLU A 297 5.84 44.14 15.76
N SER A 298 4.84 43.98 16.63
CA SER A 298 3.44 43.76 16.24
C SER A 298 2.88 44.95 15.45
N ILE A 299 3.07 46.19 15.94
CA ILE A 299 2.62 47.40 15.23
C ILE A 299 3.36 47.60 13.91
N ASP A 300 4.68 47.41 13.89
CA ASP A 300 5.48 47.54 12.67
C ASP A 300 4.99 46.54 11.60
N SER A 301 4.63 45.31 12.00
CA SER A 301 4.08 44.29 11.08
C SER A 301 2.71 44.69 10.48
N ILE A 302 1.88 45.42 11.22
CA ILE A 302 0.61 45.95 10.74
C ILE A 302 0.85 47.14 9.79
N LEU A 303 1.75 48.06 10.13
CA LEU A 303 2.05 49.21 9.29
C LEU A 303 2.65 48.80 7.92
N ASN A 304 3.34 47.67 7.90
CA ASN A 304 3.96 47.08 6.71
C ASN A 304 2.98 46.30 5.82
N GLN A 305 1.68 46.22 6.16
CA GLN A 305 0.68 45.58 5.30
C GLN A 305 0.62 46.22 3.91
N THR A 306 0.53 45.42 2.85
CA THR A 306 0.46 45.94 1.46
C THR A 306 -0.87 46.64 1.16
N TYR A 307 -1.97 46.18 1.77
CA TYR A 307 -3.24 46.90 1.80
C TYR A 307 -3.19 48.05 2.81
N LYS A 308 -3.44 49.29 2.37
CA LYS A 308 -3.24 50.51 3.19
C LYS A 308 -4.51 51.15 3.75
N ASN A 309 -5.70 50.72 3.32
CA ASN A 309 -6.97 51.31 3.80
C ASN A 309 -7.41 50.68 5.12
N PHE A 310 -6.70 51.01 6.19
CA PHE A 310 -6.97 50.55 7.54
C PHE A 310 -6.74 51.65 8.60
N GLU A 311 -7.22 51.41 9.81
CA GLU A 311 -6.84 52.17 11.00
C GLU A 311 -6.43 51.23 12.13
N ILE A 312 -5.57 51.70 13.02
CA ILE A 312 -5.08 50.93 14.17
C ILE A 312 -5.60 51.59 15.45
N ILE A 313 -6.28 50.82 16.28
CA ILE A 313 -6.83 51.23 17.58
C ILE A 313 -6.14 50.41 18.66
N VAL A 314 -5.30 51.07 19.45
CA VAL A 314 -4.59 50.44 20.56
C VAL A 314 -5.28 50.83 21.86
N VAL A 315 -5.74 49.84 22.61
CA VAL A 315 -6.32 50.05 23.95
C VAL A 315 -5.34 49.53 25.00
N ASN A 316 -4.69 50.45 25.70
CA ASN A 316 -3.84 50.14 26.84
C ASN A 316 -4.71 49.94 28.09
N ASP A 317 -4.80 48.69 28.53
CA ASP A 317 -5.61 48.25 29.66
C ASP A 317 -4.86 48.36 30.99
N GLY A 318 -4.28 49.54 31.24
CA GLY A 318 -3.61 49.87 32.51
C GLY A 318 -2.18 49.33 32.66
N SER A 319 -1.38 49.28 31.58
CA SER A 319 0.03 48.83 31.64
C SER A 319 0.87 49.63 32.66
N THR A 320 1.76 48.91 33.35
CA THR A 320 2.65 49.43 34.40
C THR A 320 4.13 49.43 34.00
N ASP A 321 4.44 48.90 32.82
CA ASP A 321 5.77 48.81 32.23
C ASP A 321 6.00 49.92 31.18
N LYS A 322 7.01 49.77 30.31
CA LYS A 322 7.34 50.77 29.29
C LYS A 322 6.49 50.68 28.01
N THR A 323 5.33 50.01 28.05
CA THR A 323 4.44 49.89 26.88
C THR A 323 4.07 51.26 26.29
N TYR A 324 3.71 52.23 27.13
CA TYR A 324 3.41 53.58 26.64
C TYR A 324 4.61 54.25 25.95
N GLU A 325 5.82 54.11 26.51
CA GLU A 325 7.05 54.67 25.92
C GLU A 325 7.32 54.08 24.53
N LYS A 326 7.05 52.77 24.36
CA LYS A 326 7.17 52.08 23.06
C LYS A 326 6.11 52.54 22.05
N LEU A 327 4.91 52.86 22.51
CA LEU A 327 3.80 53.32 21.67
C LEU A 327 3.90 54.80 21.28
N LYS A 328 4.49 55.64 22.15
CA LYS A 328 4.58 57.09 22.00
C LYS A 328 5.00 57.56 20.59
N PRO A 329 6.04 56.99 19.93
CA PRO A 329 6.44 57.41 18.59
C PRO A 329 5.38 57.20 17.51
N TYR A 330 4.48 56.22 17.67
CA TYR A 330 3.40 55.94 16.72
C TYR A 330 2.19 56.84 16.97
N ILE A 331 1.94 57.19 18.25
CA ILE A 331 0.90 58.14 18.65
C ILE A 331 1.22 59.53 18.11
N GLU A 332 2.45 60.01 18.32
CA GLU A 332 2.91 61.33 17.86
C GLU A 332 2.90 61.45 16.33
N ARG A 333 3.13 60.34 15.62
CA ARG A 333 3.02 60.26 14.15
C ARG A 333 1.59 60.09 13.65
N GLY A 334 0.59 59.97 14.53
CA GLY A 334 -0.80 59.76 14.15
C GLY A 334 -1.08 58.41 13.47
N GLN A 335 -0.17 57.43 13.61
CA GLN A 335 -0.29 56.12 12.99
C GLN A 335 -1.23 55.19 13.76
N ILE A 336 -1.44 55.45 15.05
CA ILE A 336 -2.34 54.68 15.92
C ILE A 336 -3.28 55.62 16.69
N LYS A 337 -4.51 55.16 16.92
CA LYS A 337 -5.45 55.75 17.87
C LYS A 337 -5.24 55.08 19.22
N TYR A 338 -4.64 55.81 20.15
CA TYR A 338 -4.34 55.30 21.49
C TYR A 338 -5.45 55.66 22.48
N ILE A 339 -5.92 54.66 23.21
CA ILE A 339 -6.91 54.79 24.29
C ILE A 339 -6.31 54.15 25.54
N SER A 340 -6.38 54.84 26.67
CA SER A 340 -5.95 54.31 27.96
C SER A 340 -7.15 54.10 28.85
N GLN A 341 -7.20 52.98 29.56
CA GLN A 341 -8.21 52.69 30.57
C GLN A 341 -7.57 52.04 31.81
N GLU A 342 -8.34 51.94 32.89
CA GLU A 342 -7.99 51.08 34.03
C GLU A 342 -8.08 49.60 33.61
N ASN A 343 -7.23 48.75 34.19
CA ASN A 343 -7.17 47.32 33.85
C ASN A 343 -8.50 46.62 34.15
N LYS A 344 -9.22 46.25 33.09
CA LYS A 344 -10.52 45.55 33.14
C LYS A 344 -10.53 44.24 32.33
N GLY A 345 -9.37 43.84 31.84
CA GLY A 345 -9.18 42.64 31.02
C GLY A 345 -9.38 42.88 29.52
N LYS A 346 -8.75 42.01 28.73
CA LYS A 346 -8.78 42.00 27.25
C LYS A 346 -10.19 42.15 26.64
N PRO A 347 -11.25 41.46 27.11
CA PRO A 347 -12.59 41.59 26.51
C PRO A 347 -13.16 43.00 26.64
N CYS A 348 -12.94 43.67 27.78
CA CYS A 348 -13.37 45.05 28.00
C CYS A 348 -12.57 46.00 27.09
N ALA A 349 -11.26 45.81 26.97
CA ALA A 349 -10.43 46.59 26.07
C ALA A 349 -10.87 46.45 24.59
N ILE A 350 -11.23 45.25 24.14
CA ILE A 350 -11.80 45.02 22.80
C ILE A 350 -13.15 45.74 22.65
N ASN A 351 -14.04 45.65 23.63
CA ASN A 351 -15.34 46.34 23.61
C ASN A 351 -15.17 47.87 23.50
N THR A 352 -14.24 48.45 24.25
CA THR A 352 -13.88 49.87 24.15
C THR A 352 -13.43 50.19 22.72
N ALA A 353 -12.51 49.41 22.15
CA ALA A 353 -12.01 49.64 20.80
C ALA A 353 -13.10 49.58 19.72
N LEU A 354 -14.06 48.65 19.85
CA LEU A 354 -15.17 48.49 18.90
C LEU A 354 -16.07 49.74 18.80
N GLU A 355 -16.21 50.51 19.89
CA GLU A 355 -16.96 51.78 19.88
C GLU A 355 -16.28 52.87 19.05
N PHE A 356 -14.95 52.79 18.92
CA PHE A 356 -14.14 53.75 18.17
C PHE A 356 -13.78 53.30 16.76
N ALA A 357 -14.08 52.04 16.40
CA ALA A 357 -13.84 51.46 15.09
C ALA A 357 -14.74 52.10 14.02
N THR A 358 -14.16 52.53 12.90
CA THR A 358 -14.86 53.17 11.78
C THR A 358 -14.83 52.36 10.49
N GLY A 359 -14.00 51.33 10.41
CA GLY A 359 -13.91 50.43 9.26
C GLY A 359 -15.10 49.47 9.12
N ASP A 360 -15.32 49.02 7.89
CA ASP A 360 -16.33 48.05 7.49
C ASP A 360 -16.01 46.63 7.99
N TYR A 361 -14.72 46.36 8.20
CA TYR A 361 -14.20 45.09 8.72
C TYR A 361 -13.44 45.31 10.02
N ILE A 362 -13.45 44.30 10.88
CA ILE A 362 -12.77 44.28 12.17
C ILE A 362 -11.75 43.15 12.16
N TRP A 363 -10.52 43.49 12.56
CA TRP A 363 -9.45 42.53 12.82
C TRP A 363 -8.95 42.74 14.24
N ILE A 364 -9.15 41.75 15.12
CA ILE A 364 -8.59 41.77 16.46
C ILE A 364 -7.23 41.08 16.40
N PHE A 365 -6.20 41.76 16.87
CA PHE A 365 -4.84 41.30 16.77
C PHE A 365 -4.13 41.36 18.12
N ASP A 366 -3.36 40.31 18.42
CA ASP A 366 -2.66 40.18 19.69
C ASP A 366 -1.34 40.96 19.68
N ASP A 367 -0.98 41.54 20.83
CA ASP A 367 0.14 42.48 20.98
C ASP A 367 1.52 41.81 21.03
N ASP A 368 1.56 40.48 20.86
CA ASP A 368 2.75 39.64 20.83
C ASP A 368 2.90 38.80 19.54
N ASP A 369 1.94 38.87 18.62
CA ASP A 369 1.97 38.22 17.30
C ASP A 369 2.54 39.16 16.21
N THR A 370 2.91 38.62 15.05
CA THR A 370 3.23 39.45 13.86
C THR A 370 2.44 39.04 12.63
N ALA A 371 2.00 40.03 11.85
CA ALA A 371 1.29 39.81 10.61
C ALA A 371 2.25 39.75 9.42
N LEU A 372 2.04 38.79 8.53
CA LEU A 372 2.77 38.73 7.28
C LEU A 372 2.30 39.86 6.34
N PRO A 373 3.20 40.50 5.57
CA PRO A 373 2.91 41.71 4.78
C PRO A 373 1.64 41.71 3.94
N ARG A 374 1.19 40.55 3.42
CA ARG A 374 0.03 40.47 2.51
C ARG A 374 -1.27 39.99 3.14
N LYS A 375 -1.33 39.87 4.47
CA LYS A 375 -2.50 39.35 5.17
C LYS A 375 -3.81 40.03 4.72
N LEU A 376 -3.85 41.35 4.83
CA LEU A 376 -5.05 42.11 4.50
C LEU A 376 -5.34 42.08 3.00
N GLU A 377 -4.32 42.19 2.15
CA GLU A 377 -4.49 42.12 0.68
C GLU A 377 -5.18 40.82 0.25
N VAL A 378 -4.68 39.68 0.75
CA VAL A 378 -5.22 38.34 0.48
C VAL A 378 -6.68 38.24 0.94
N GLN A 379 -6.98 38.61 2.19
CA GLN A 379 -8.34 38.46 2.73
C GLN A 379 -9.33 39.43 2.08
N MET A 380 -8.92 40.67 1.79
CA MET A 380 -9.79 41.67 1.16
C MET A 380 -10.16 41.28 -0.27
N ARG A 381 -9.23 40.72 -1.07
CA ARG A 381 -9.56 40.22 -2.41
C ARG A 381 -10.59 39.09 -2.37
N HIS A 382 -10.51 38.18 -1.40
CA HIS A 382 -11.51 37.14 -1.23
C HIS A 382 -12.89 37.71 -0.87
N LEU A 383 -12.94 38.70 0.01
CA LEU A 383 -14.18 39.38 0.39
C LEU A 383 -14.82 40.13 -0.78
N ILE A 384 -14.02 40.71 -1.69
CA ILE A 384 -14.53 41.30 -2.94
C ILE A 384 -15.11 40.23 -3.87
N ARG A 385 -14.39 39.10 -4.06
CA ARG A 385 -14.88 37.97 -4.88
C ARG A 385 -16.17 37.38 -4.34
N LYS A 386 -16.32 37.37 -3.02
CA LYS A 386 -17.41 36.71 -2.31
C LYS A 386 -18.01 37.66 -1.28
N PRO A 387 -18.78 38.67 -1.72
CA PRO A 387 -19.32 39.71 -0.86
C PRO A 387 -20.37 39.19 0.14
N HIS A 388 -20.84 37.95 0.01
CA HIS A 388 -21.74 37.30 0.96
C HIS A 388 -21.02 36.78 2.21
N LEU A 389 -19.68 36.70 2.20
CA LEU A 389 -18.92 36.26 3.37
C LEU A 389 -18.98 37.29 4.48
N ASP A 390 -19.12 36.82 5.72
CA ASP A 390 -19.16 37.66 6.91
C ASP A 390 -17.87 37.53 7.71
N LEU A 391 -17.23 36.36 7.68
CA LEU A 391 -15.99 36.07 8.37
C LEU A 391 -15.05 35.28 7.46
N ILE A 392 -13.77 35.66 7.44
CA ILE A 392 -12.72 34.92 6.75
C ILE A 392 -11.52 34.70 7.68
N HIS A 393 -10.94 33.51 7.65
CA HIS A 393 -9.77 33.18 8.46
C HIS A 393 -8.72 32.39 7.67
N THR A 394 -7.51 32.30 8.20
CA THR A 394 -6.37 31.71 7.49
C THR A 394 -5.57 30.77 8.37
N SER A 395 -4.59 30.09 7.76
CA SER A 395 -3.53 29.39 8.49
C SER A 395 -2.63 30.37 9.28
N SER A 396 -1.77 29.84 10.15
CA SER A 396 -0.78 30.61 10.92
C SER A 396 0.49 29.81 11.17
N ILE A 397 1.63 30.49 11.23
CA ILE A 397 2.93 29.88 11.54
C ILE A 397 3.12 29.96 13.05
N TYR A 398 3.27 28.82 13.73
CA TYR A 398 3.58 28.81 15.14
C TYR A 398 5.09 28.92 15.29
N THR A 399 5.56 29.87 16.09
CA THR A 399 6.98 30.14 16.29
C THR A 399 7.35 30.04 17.76
N ASP A 400 8.64 29.94 18.03
CA ASP A 400 9.18 30.07 19.37
C ASP A 400 8.99 31.50 19.92
N SER A 401 9.29 31.71 21.21
CA SER A 401 9.11 33.02 21.84
C SER A 401 9.95 34.16 21.24
N SER A 402 11.00 33.85 20.47
CA SER A 402 11.79 34.84 19.73
C SER A 402 11.23 35.17 18.35
N ASN A 403 10.22 34.42 17.88
CA ASN A 403 9.65 34.52 16.54
C ASN A 403 10.62 34.19 15.39
N THR A 404 11.61 33.33 15.66
CA THR A 404 12.66 33.01 14.67
C THR A 404 12.63 31.55 14.20
N ILE A 405 12.14 30.64 15.05
CA ILE A 405 12.09 29.22 14.76
C ILE A 405 10.64 28.81 14.51
N PRO A 406 10.26 28.42 13.27
CA PRO A 406 8.95 27.86 13.02
C PRO A 406 8.84 26.46 13.66
N LEU A 407 7.85 26.30 14.52
CA LEU A 407 7.56 25.07 15.24
C LEU A 407 6.61 24.19 14.41
N LEU A 408 5.53 24.76 13.87
CA LEU A 408 4.59 24.10 12.95
C LEU A 408 3.80 25.14 12.14
N VAL A 409 3.10 24.69 11.09
CA VAL A 409 2.10 25.51 10.38
C VAL A 409 0.71 25.00 10.73
N TRP A 410 -0.01 25.78 11.53
CA TRP A 410 -1.39 25.46 11.89
C TRP A 410 -2.29 25.78 10.71
N GLU A 411 -3.12 24.82 10.33
CA GLU A 411 -4.11 24.98 9.26
C GLU A 411 -5.52 24.77 9.79
N PRO A 412 -6.49 25.50 9.23
CA PRO A 412 -7.89 25.32 9.58
C PRO A 412 -8.43 23.98 9.02
N SER A 413 -9.04 23.17 9.89
CA SER A 413 -9.69 21.90 9.52
C SER A 413 -10.70 22.07 8.37
N GLU A 414 -10.88 21.07 7.52
CA GLU A 414 -11.99 21.00 6.54
C GLU A 414 -13.32 20.99 7.26
N ILE A 415 -14.12 22.03 7.04
CA ILE A 415 -15.40 22.25 7.72
C ILE A 415 -16.39 22.78 6.69
N GLU A 416 -17.54 22.15 6.63
CA GLU A 416 -18.68 22.62 5.83
C GLU A 416 -19.43 23.70 6.60
N GLN A 417 -19.96 24.70 5.89
CA GLN A 417 -20.69 25.82 6.49
C GLN A 417 -21.83 25.36 7.43
N ASN A 418 -22.50 24.25 7.10
CA ASN A 418 -23.60 23.68 7.89
C ASN A 418 -23.14 22.96 9.17
N ASP A 419 -21.83 22.69 9.31
CA ASP A 419 -21.24 21.92 10.40
C ASP A 419 -20.37 22.77 11.35
N LEU A 420 -20.36 24.10 11.17
CA LEU A 420 -19.54 25.01 11.98
C LEU A 420 -19.85 24.96 13.49
N LEU A 421 -21.13 24.99 13.88
CA LEU A 421 -21.50 24.87 15.30
C LEU A 421 -21.12 23.51 15.88
N LYS A 422 -21.30 22.43 15.11
CA LYS A 422 -20.87 21.08 15.51
C LYS A 422 -19.36 21.01 15.72
N SER A 423 -18.59 21.62 14.82
CA SER A 423 -17.12 21.67 14.92
C SER A 423 -16.69 22.46 16.16
N LEU A 424 -17.36 23.59 16.40
CA LEU A 424 -17.14 24.43 17.59
C LEU A 424 -17.58 23.76 18.90
N LEU A 425 -18.34 22.66 18.91
CA LEU A 425 -18.59 21.91 20.16
C LEU A 425 -17.31 21.26 20.72
N HIS A 426 -16.39 20.86 19.83
CA HIS A 426 -15.27 19.99 20.19
C HIS A 426 -13.94 20.73 20.38
N GLY A 427 -13.87 21.99 19.94
CA GLY A 427 -12.76 22.91 20.19
C GLY A 427 -12.89 24.21 19.39
N CYS A 428 -12.06 25.19 19.72
CA CYS A 428 -11.97 26.43 18.95
C CYS A 428 -11.22 26.16 17.63
N ILE A 429 -11.93 26.30 16.51
CA ILE A 429 -11.42 26.07 15.14
C ILE A 429 -10.85 27.34 14.49
N PHE A 430 -11.01 28.49 15.15
CA PHE A 430 -10.50 29.78 14.69
C PHE A 430 -9.31 30.18 15.54
N HIS A 431 -8.30 30.72 14.88
CA HIS A 431 -7.20 31.38 15.54
C HIS A 431 -7.42 32.89 15.44
N GLY A 432 -7.62 33.56 16.58
CA GLY A 432 -8.10 34.95 16.63
C GLY A 432 -7.36 35.91 15.70
N SER A 433 -6.02 35.91 15.75
CA SER A 433 -5.17 36.78 14.92
C SER A 433 -5.33 36.55 13.41
N THR A 434 -5.86 35.41 12.96
CA THR A 434 -6.09 35.12 11.53
C THR A 434 -7.44 35.63 11.02
N VAL A 435 -8.39 35.92 11.91
CA VAL A 435 -9.77 36.24 11.55
C VAL A 435 -9.93 37.70 11.12
N LEU A 436 -10.66 37.90 10.03
CA LEU A 436 -11.20 39.18 9.58
C LEU A 436 -12.71 39.03 9.44
N VAL A 437 -13.50 39.93 10.01
CA VAL A 437 -14.97 39.81 10.07
C VAL A 437 -15.64 41.15 9.80
N LYS A 438 -16.79 41.13 9.13
CA LYS A 438 -17.60 42.32 8.89
C LYS A 438 -18.07 42.93 10.21
N LYS A 439 -17.94 44.25 10.33
CA LYS A 439 -18.40 45.00 11.49
C LYS A 439 -19.90 44.81 11.75
N GLU A 440 -20.71 44.72 10.70
CA GLU A 440 -22.15 44.46 10.82
C GLU A 440 -22.45 43.12 11.53
N ALA A 441 -21.71 42.05 11.20
CA ALA A 441 -21.86 40.75 11.85
C ALA A 441 -21.50 40.83 13.35
N PHE A 442 -20.47 41.62 13.71
CA PHE A 442 -20.13 41.92 15.10
C PHE A 442 -21.25 42.68 15.82
N LEU A 443 -21.79 43.74 15.20
CA LEU A 443 -22.85 44.56 15.79
C LEU A 443 -24.14 43.75 16.02
N LYS A 444 -24.51 42.89 15.07
CA LYS A 444 -25.65 41.97 15.19
C LYS A 444 -25.45 40.97 16.33
N THR A 445 -24.20 40.55 16.58
CA THR A 445 -23.87 39.52 17.58
C THR A 445 -23.70 40.08 19.00
N GLY A 446 -23.40 41.37 19.12
CA GLY A 446 -23.23 42.04 20.41
C GLY A 446 -21.80 41.97 20.95
N LYS A 447 -21.57 42.63 22.09
CA LYS A 447 -20.25 42.81 22.73
C LYS A 447 -19.60 41.48 23.17
N TYR A 448 -18.30 41.51 23.43
CA TYR A 448 -17.59 40.43 24.12
C TYR A 448 -18.06 40.35 25.58
N ASP A 449 -18.16 39.13 26.12
CA ASP A 449 -18.50 38.91 27.52
C ASP A 449 -17.30 39.22 28.42
N GLU A 450 -17.42 40.28 29.22
CA GLU A 450 -16.34 40.79 30.06
C GLU A 450 -15.96 39.84 31.21
N ARG A 451 -16.79 38.82 31.50
CA ARG A 451 -16.45 37.77 32.47
C ARG A 451 -15.39 36.80 31.93
N LEU A 452 -15.25 36.69 30.62
CA LEU A 452 -14.37 35.73 29.95
C LEU A 452 -12.99 36.34 29.71
N ILE A 453 -12.16 36.51 30.74
CA ILE A 453 -10.79 37.03 30.54
C ILE A 453 -9.89 36.11 29.69
N ARG A 454 -10.34 34.87 29.45
CA ARG A 454 -9.74 33.89 28.54
C ARG A 454 -10.86 33.19 27.75
N ALA A 455 -10.54 32.71 26.55
CA ALA A 455 -11.50 32.06 25.63
C ALA A 455 -12.68 32.96 25.19
N GLN A 456 -12.55 34.28 25.32
CA GLN A 456 -13.54 35.26 24.87
C GLN A 456 -13.80 35.21 23.37
N ASP A 457 -12.77 34.86 22.60
CA ASP A 457 -12.85 34.66 21.17
C ASP A 457 -13.70 33.43 20.84
N TYR A 458 -13.53 32.34 21.57
CA TYR A 458 -14.33 31.12 21.41
C TYR A 458 -15.84 31.36 21.62
N ASP A 459 -16.23 32.09 22.67
CA ASP A 459 -17.62 32.53 22.90
C ASP A 459 -18.15 33.34 21.70
N MET A 460 -17.35 34.29 21.23
CA MET A 460 -17.73 35.14 20.10
C MET A 460 -17.90 34.35 18.81
N TRP A 461 -17.00 33.41 18.50
CA TRP A 461 -17.11 32.58 17.31
C TRP A 461 -18.38 31.73 17.31
N ILE A 462 -18.73 31.14 18.45
CA ILE A 462 -19.99 30.40 18.60
C ILE A 462 -21.19 31.30 18.34
N ARG A 463 -21.22 32.52 18.92
CA ARG A 463 -22.33 33.45 18.72
C ARG A 463 -22.42 33.98 17.28
N LEU A 464 -21.29 34.26 16.63
CA LEU A 464 -21.26 34.66 15.22
C LEU A 464 -21.82 33.55 14.33
N VAL A 465 -21.36 32.32 14.50
CA VAL A 465 -21.86 31.18 13.72
C VAL A 465 -23.34 30.91 14.02
N LYS A 466 -23.79 31.00 15.29
CA LYS A 466 -25.21 30.91 15.67
C LYS A 466 -26.07 31.93 14.92
N ASN A 467 -25.55 33.13 14.71
CA ASN A 467 -26.20 34.20 13.96
C ASN A 467 -26.12 34.07 12.42
N GLN A 468 -25.76 32.87 11.94
CA GLN A 468 -25.67 32.49 10.51
C GLN A 468 -24.61 33.27 9.74
N CYS A 469 -23.48 33.58 10.38
CA CYS A 469 -22.31 34.18 9.73
C CYS A 469 -21.75 33.26 8.64
N ASN A 470 -21.63 33.75 7.41
CA ASN A 470 -21.00 33.02 6.31
C ASN A 470 -19.47 33.02 6.48
N VAL A 471 -18.86 31.84 6.53
CA VAL A 471 -17.43 31.68 6.86
C VAL A 471 -16.67 31.09 5.67
N GLU A 472 -15.49 31.63 5.40
CA GLU A 472 -14.52 30.99 4.50
C GLU A 472 -13.12 30.93 5.12
N LYS A 473 -12.35 29.96 4.65
CA LYS A 473 -10.97 29.75 5.07
C LYS A 473 -10.00 29.83 3.90
N ILE A 474 -8.80 30.32 4.17
CA ILE A 474 -7.69 30.36 3.21
C ILE A 474 -6.54 29.52 3.77
N PHE A 475 -6.13 28.48 3.03
CA PHE A 475 -5.01 27.60 3.38
C PHE A 475 -3.65 28.23 3.07
N LEU A 476 -3.39 29.41 3.62
CA LEU A 476 -2.14 30.14 3.49
C LEU A 476 -1.85 30.86 4.81
N PRO A 477 -0.65 30.73 5.40
CA PRO A 477 -0.35 31.44 6.64
C PRO A 477 -0.33 32.95 6.41
N THR A 478 -0.99 33.70 7.28
CA THR A 478 -0.97 35.18 7.23
C THR A 478 -0.44 35.87 8.48
N VAL A 479 -0.17 35.09 9.53
CA VAL A 479 0.39 35.58 10.79
C VAL A 479 1.40 34.57 11.33
N THR A 480 2.33 35.07 12.14
CA THR A 480 3.14 34.27 13.03
C THR A 480 2.59 34.38 14.46
N TYR A 481 2.60 33.26 15.17
CA TYR A 481 2.06 33.13 16.51
C TYR A 481 3.12 32.64 17.48
N ARG A 482 3.44 33.47 18.47
CA ARG A 482 4.51 33.16 19.42
C ARG A 482 4.05 32.22 20.51
N GLN A 483 4.75 31.09 20.61
CA GLN A 483 4.61 30.19 21.75
C GLN A 483 5.55 30.60 22.88
N HIS A 484 4.96 31.06 23.98
CA HIS A 484 5.70 31.41 25.20
C HIS A 484 5.85 30.19 26.11
N ASN A 485 7.10 29.83 26.43
CA ASN A 485 7.45 28.72 27.34
C ASN A 485 7.46 29.12 28.84
N LYS A 486 6.84 30.25 29.19
CA LYS A 486 6.84 30.80 30.55
C LYS A 486 5.42 30.81 31.12
N VAL A 487 5.36 30.97 32.44
CA VAL A 487 4.15 31.17 33.24
C VAL A 487 3.28 32.28 32.62
N ARG A 488 2.00 32.01 32.36
CA ARG A 488 1.03 32.97 31.80
C ARG A 488 0.16 33.57 32.91
N GLY A 489 -0.59 34.64 32.65
CA GLY A 489 -1.47 35.28 33.65
C GLY A 489 -0.85 36.50 34.31
N SER A 490 -1.57 37.10 35.26
CA SER A 490 -1.10 38.32 35.94
C SER A 490 0.05 38.03 36.90
N LYS A 491 0.82 39.06 37.26
CA LYS A 491 1.89 38.94 38.27
C LYS A 491 1.37 38.44 39.64
N GLU A 492 0.10 38.72 39.93
CA GLU A 492 -0.60 38.33 41.16
C GLU A 492 -1.18 36.91 41.10
N ASN A 493 -1.46 36.39 39.89
CA ASN A 493 -1.97 35.04 39.68
C ASN A 493 -1.28 34.35 38.48
N PRO A 494 -0.02 33.93 38.65
CA PRO A 494 0.76 33.30 37.59
C PRO A 494 0.33 31.83 37.40
N ILE A 495 -0.01 31.47 36.16
CA ILE A 495 -0.51 30.16 35.70
C ILE A 495 0.63 29.41 34.99
N PRO A 496 1.15 28.31 35.58
CA PRO A 496 2.14 27.46 34.93
C PRO A 496 1.63 26.91 33.60
N VAL A 497 2.52 26.67 32.65
CA VAL A 497 2.16 26.23 31.28
C VAL A 497 1.33 24.95 31.31
N GLU A 498 1.62 24.05 32.24
CA GLU A 498 0.96 22.75 32.39
C GLU A 498 -0.49 22.89 32.89
N LYS A 499 -0.82 24.00 33.58
CA LYS A 499 -2.16 24.29 34.12
C LYS A 499 -3.01 25.15 33.18
N ILE A 500 -2.46 25.62 32.06
CA ILE A 500 -3.17 26.50 31.12
C ILE A 500 -4.45 25.85 30.61
N ALA A 501 -4.41 24.57 30.25
CA ALA A 501 -5.58 23.86 29.74
C ALA A 501 -6.69 23.77 30.79
N GLU A 502 -6.34 23.45 32.04
CA GLU A 502 -7.29 23.37 33.16
C GLU A 502 -7.94 24.74 33.45
N VAL A 503 -7.14 25.81 33.52
CA VAL A 503 -7.68 27.16 33.74
C VAL A 503 -8.54 27.62 32.56
N THR A 504 -8.17 27.27 31.32
CA THR A 504 -8.98 27.61 30.13
C THR A 504 -10.32 26.89 30.14
N MET A 505 -10.36 25.63 30.59
CA MET A 505 -11.58 24.85 30.71
C MET A 505 -12.61 25.51 31.65
N GLU A 506 -12.20 26.18 32.73
CA GLU A 506 -13.13 26.89 33.62
C GLU A 506 -13.89 28.02 32.88
N TYR A 507 -13.27 28.67 31.89
CA TYR A 507 -13.97 29.63 31.03
C TYR A 507 -14.84 28.93 29.99
N GLU A 508 -14.36 27.82 29.41
CA GLU A 508 -15.19 27.01 28.52
C GLU A 508 -16.45 26.48 29.20
N ARG A 509 -16.44 26.23 30.52
CA ARG A 509 -17.64 25.88 31.28
C ARG A 509 -18.71 26.96 31.19
N ILE A 510 -18.34 28.23 31.41
CA ILE A 510 -19.25 29.38 31.31
C ILE A 510 -19.83 29.46 29.88
N ILE A 511 -18.99 29.25 28.86
CA ILE A 511 -19.41 29.29 27.45
C ILE A 511 -20.39 28.16 27.16
N PHE A 512 -20.07 26.93 27.56
CA PHE A 512 -20.86 25.75 27.21
C PHE A 512 -22.14 25.61 28.04
N GLU A 513 -22.20 26.22 29.23
CA GLU A 513 -23.46 26.47 29.94
C GLU A 513 -24.40 27.33 29.09
N LYS A 514 -23.93 28.43 28.49
CA LYS A 514 -24.76 29.22 27.57
C LYS A 514 -25.12 28.43 26.31
N VAL A 515 -24.17 27.69 25.72
CA VAL A 515 -24.45 26.87 24.54
C VAL A 515 -25.59 25.89 24.82
N TYR A 516 -25.54 25.18 25.95
CA TYR A 516 -26.58 24.22 26.33
C TYR A 516 -27.95 24.89 26.51
N ASN A 517 -27.99 26.03 27.20
CA ASN A 517 -29.23 26.68 27.60
C ASN A 517 -29.85 27.58 26.50
N GLU A 518 -29.02 28.17 25.64
CA GLU A 518 -29.45 29.19 24.67
C GLU A 518 -29.46 28.70 23.22
N ILE A 519 -28.77 27.60 22.89
CA ILE A 519 -28.71 27.06 21.53
C ILE A 519 -29.47 25.73 21.47
N PRO A 520 -30.63 25.68 20.79
CA PRO A 520 -31.37 24.45 20.60
C PRO A 520 -30.51 23.37 19.94
N LEU A 521 -30.70 22.10 20.35
CA LEU A 521 -29.97 20.97 19.78
C LEU A 521 -30.11 20.92 18.24
N SER A 522 -31.27 21.26 17.69
CA SER A 522 -31.51 21.28 16.24
C SER A 522 -30.84 22.43 15.50
N GLU A 523 -30.36 23.47 16.18
CA GLU A 523 -29.51 24.49 15.56
C GLU A 523 -28.05 24.02 15.46
N ILE A 524 -27.58 23.27 16.46
CA ILE A 524 -26.26 22.65 16.43
C ILE A 524 -26.25 21.49 15.42
N PHE A 525 -27.34 20.74 15.34
CA PHE A 525 -27.55 19.63 14.42
C PHE A 525 -28.74 19.91 13.48
N PRO A 526 -28.53 20.66 12.37
CA PRO A 526 -29.58 21.07 11.45
C PRO A 526 -30.42 19.93 10.88
N GLU A 527 -29.84 18.74 10.73
CA GLU A 527 -30.50 17.50 10.29
C GLU A 527 -31.68 17.09 11.20
N LEU A 528 -31.77 17.63 12.42
CA LEU A 528 -32.90 17.38 13.32
C LEU A 528 -34.14 18.23 13.00
N LYS A 529 -34.05 19.21 12.08
CA LYS A 529 -35.17 20.10 11.72
C LYS A 529 -36.14 19.48 10.69
N GLU A 530 -35.84 18.31 10.14
CA GLU A 530 -36.69 17.63 9.16
C GLU A 530 -37.95 17.02 9.80
N GLU A 531 -39.11 17.15 9.14
CA GLU A 531 -40.43 16.70 9.66
C GLU A 531 -40.50 15.21 10.01
N ASN A 532 -39.56 14.38 9.52
CA ASN A 532 -39.45 12.94 9.77
C ASN A 532 -38.12 12.54 10.46
N CYS A 533 -37.57 13.38 11.33
CA CYS A 533 -36.29 13.11 12.00
C CYS A 533 -36.26 11.74 12.71
N ASN A 534 -35.28 10.90 12.34
CA ASN A 534 -35.05 9.58 12.93
C ASN A 534 -34.64 9.71 14.42
N SER A 535 -35.27 8.94 15.32
CA SER A 535 -34.92 8.90 16.75
C SER A 535 -33.44 8.61 17.00
N GLY A 536 -32.80 7.83 16.13
CA GLY A 536 -31.37 7.54 16.17
C GLY A 536 -30.45 8.72 15.86
N LEU A 537 -30.88 9.65 14.99
CA LEU A 537 -30.18 10.92 14.75
C LEU A 537 -30.19 11.77 16.03
N ARG A 538 -31.36 11.89 16.66
CA ARG A 538 -31.50 12.64 17.92
C ARG A 538 -30.68 12.03 19.05
N VAL A 539 -30.71 10.71 19.21
CA VAL A 539 -29.87 10.00 20.19
C VAL A 539 -28.39 10.27 19.93
N SER A 540 -27.94 10.21 18.67
CA SER A 540 -26.54 10.49 18.31
C SER A 540 -26.12 11.93 18.65
N ALA A 541 -26.98 12.91 18.34
CA ALA A 541 -26.74 14.33 18.63
C ALA A 541 -26.67 14.63 20.14
N LEU A 542 -27.56 14.02 20.93
CA LEU A 542 -27.55 14.13 22.39
C LEU A 542 -26.26 13.54 22.98
N ILE A 543 -25.82 12.37 22.51
CA ILE A 543 -24.56 11.76 22.99
C ILE A 543 -23.35 12.63 22.63
N GLU A 544 -23.31 13.17 21.42
CA GLU A 544 -22.22 14.06 20.99
C GLU A 544 -22.15 15.35 21.83
N ARG A 545 -23.30 15.99 22.11
CA ARG A 545 -23.35 17.17 22.97
C ARG A 545 -23.02 16.80 24.42
N ALA A 546 -23.49 15.67 24.93
CA ALA A 546 -23.14 15.16 26.25
C ALA A 546 -21.64 14.96 26.42
N TYR A 547 -20.97 14.41 25.40
CA TYR A 547 -19.51 14.27 25.39
C TYR A 547 -18.81 15.64 25.49
N ALA A 548 -19.26 16.62 24.69
CA ALA A 548 -18.71 17.98 24.73
C ALA A 548 -18.89 18.66 26.10
N MET A 549 -20.01 18.41 26.79
CA MET A 549 -20.26 18.90 28.15
C MET A 549 -19.37 18.19 29.18
N ALA A 550 -19.28 16.86 29.12
CA ALA A 550 -18.51 16.06 30.07
C ALA A 550 -17.00 16.35 30.00
N LYS A 551 -16.45 16.59 28.80
CA LYS A 551 -15.04 17.01 28.61
C LYS A 551 -14.69 18.29 29.38
N ARG A 552 -15.69 19.10 29.71
CA ARG A 552 -15.56 20.37 30.44
C ARG A 552 -16.00 20.28 31.89
N ARG A 553 -16.20 19.08 32.43
CA ARG A 553 -16.74 18.83 33.78
C ARG A 553 -18.16 19.41 34.01
N LEU A 554 -18.93 19.63 32.94
CA LEU A 554 -20.35 20.02 33.00
C LEU A 554 -21.24 18.77 33.12
N PHE A 555 -21.06 18.01 34.20
CA PHE A 555 -21.63 16.68 34.35
C PHE A 555 -23.16 16.67 34.42
N ASP A 556 -23.80 17.65 35.06
CA ASP A 556 -25.26 17.69 35.13
C ASP A 556 -25.90 17.84 33.75
N TYR A 557 -25.33 18.70 32.90
CA TYR A 557 -25.77 18.89 31.52
C TYR A 557 -25.52 17.65 30.65
N ALA A 558 -24.35 17.02 30.79
CA ALA A 558 -24.03 15.77 30.11
C ALA A 558 -24.99 14.65 30.51
N LEU A 559 -25.31 14.54 31.81
CA LEU A 559 -26.22 13.54 32.34
C LEU A 559 -27.66 13.74 31.85
N ASN A 560 -28.14 14.99 31.76
CA ASN A 560 -29.46 15.29 31.22
C ASN A 560 -29.59 14.82 29.75
N ASP A 561 -28.60 15.12 28.91
CA ASP A 561 -28.60 14.67 27.52
C ASP A 561 -28.52 13.13 27.41
N LEU A 562 -27.72 12.48 28.26
CA LEU A 562 -27.62 11.02 28.31
C LEU A 562 -28.93 10.36 28.78
N LYS A 563 -29.65 10.97 29.74
CA LYS A 563 -30.98 10.53 30.19
C LYS A 563 -31.99 10.61 29.06
N GLU A 564 -32.07 11.75 28.37
CA GLU A 564 -32.96 11.90 27.22
C GLU A 564 -32.60 10.91 26.11
N ALA A 565 -31.32 10.75 25.79
CA ALA A 565 -30.85 9.79 24.81
C ALA A 565 -31.22 8.35 25.21
N PHE A 566 -31.13 8.02 26.49
CA PHE A 566 -31.42 6.69 27.03
C PHE A 566 -32.92 6.38 26.93
N GLU A 567 -33.78 7.31 27.35
CA GLU A 567 -35.22 7.18 27.23
C GLU A 567 -35.67 7.01 25.77
N LEU A 568 -35.10 7.80 24.86
CA LEU A 568 -35.36 7.68 23.41
C LEU A 568 -34.88 6.34 22.85
N ALA A 569 -33.69 5.89 23.24
CA ALA A 569 -33.12 4.62 22.81
C ALA A 569 -33.95 3.42 23.30
N GLN A 570 -34.45 3.48 24.54
CA GLN A 570 -35.35 2.45 25.08
C GLN A 570 -36.71 2.44 24.39
N LYS A 571 -37.32 3.62 24.20
CA LYS A 571 -38.65 3.77 23.59
C LYS A 571 -38.68 3.28 22.14
N HIS A 572 -37.58 3.45 21.41
CA HIS A 572 -37.48 3.15 19.98
C HIS A 572 -36.53 1.98 19.69
N TYR A 573 -36.35 1.05 20.64
CA TYR A 573 -35.45 -0.08 20.45
C TYR A 573 -35.96 -1.06 19.37
N PRO A 574 -35.11 -1.50 18.41
CA PRO A 574 -33.71 -1.10 18.24
C PRO A 574 -33.59 0.30 17.63
N VAL A 575 -32.85 1.18 18.30
CA VAL A 575 -32.55 2.52 17.78
C VAL A 575 -31.30 2.47 16.92
N THR A 576 -31.35 2.99 15.70
CA THR A 576 -30.19 3.03 14.80
C THR A 576 -29.31 4.24 15.13
N ILE A 577 -28.21 4.02 15.86
CA ILE A 577 -27.22 5.07 16.13
C ILE A 577 -26.40 5.33 14.87
N THR A 578 -26.15 6.60 14.56
CA THR A 578 -25.33 6.98 13.39
C THR A 578 -23.85 6.63 13.59
N PHE A 579 -23.08 6.51 12.50
CA PHE A 579 -21.61 6.36 12.59
C PHE A 579 -20.95 7.44 13.44
N ARG A 580 -21.45 8.67 13.38
CA ARG A 580 -20.99 9.80 14.22
C ARG A 580 -21.32 9.59 15.69
N GLY A 581 -22.54 9.14 16.00
CA GLY A 581 -22.92 8.73 17.35
C GLY A 581 -22.02 7.62 17.90
N ILE A 582 -21.72 6.60 17.09
CA ILE A 582 -20.78 5.51 17.44
C ILE A 582 -19.38 6.06 17.74
N TYR A 583 -18.88 6.96 16.89
CA TYR A 583 -17.59 7.62 17.10
C TYR A 583 -17.55 8.35 18.45
N PHE A 584 -18.58 9.14 18.77
CA PHE A 584 -18.63 9.88 20.02
C PHE A 584 -18.85 9.01 21.25
N ILE A 585 -19.59 7.90 21.16
CA ILE A 585 -19.66 6.92 22.25
C ILE A 585 -18.26 6.39 22.58
N LYS A 586 -17.46 6.02 21.56
CA LYS A 586 -16.08 5.56 21.76
C LYS A 586 -15.20 6.65 22.38
N LYS A 587 -15.29 7.89 21.87
CA LYS A 587 -14.57 9.05 22.46
C LYS A 587 -14.99 9.35 23.90
N PHE A 588 -16.27 9.15 24.22
CA PHE A 588 -16.76 9.30 25.58
C PHE A 588 -16.19 8.21 26.48
N SER A 589 -16.13 6.97 26.00
CA SER A 589 -15.53 5.83 26.70
C SER A 589 -14.05 6.04 27.03
N GLU A 590 -13.28 6.66 26.12
CA GLU A 590 -11.86 6.99 26.33
C GLU A 590 -11.63 7.91 27.55
N ILE A 591 -12.60 8.76 27.92
CA ILE A 591 -12.47 9.72 29.03
C ILE A 591 -13.18 9.29 30.32
N LEU A 592 -13.83 8.12 30.35
CA LEU A 592 -14.61 7.67 31.52
C LEU A 592 -13.78 7.53 32.80
N THR A 593 -12.49 7.18 32.68
CA THR A 593 -11.57 7.10 33.82
C THR A 593 -11.36 8.44 34.52
N HIS A 594 -11.60 9.56 33.82
CA HIS A 594 -11.47 10.92 34.33
C HIS A 594 -12.82 11.55 34.71
N ILE A 595 -13.93 10.80 34.62
CA ILE A 595 -15.26 11.26 35.01
C ILE A 595 -15.56 10.74 36.41
N GLU A 596 -15.97 11.62 37.32
CA GLU A 596 -16.28 11.23 38.71
C GLU A 596 -17.73 10.78 38.88
N ASN A 597 -18.63 11.16 37.96
CA ASN A 597 -20.05 10.84 38.02
C ASN A 597 -20.32 9.39 37.54
N GLU A 598 -20.64 8.50 38.48
CA GLU A 598 -20.94 7.08 38.21
C GLU A 598 -22.18 6.86 37.32
N GLU A 599 -23.17 7.76 37.37
CA GLU A 599 -24.37 7.63 36.54
C GLU A 599 -24.04 7.87 35.06
N ILE A 600 -23.17 8.85 34.76
CA ILE A 600 -22.64 9.08 33.41
C ILE A 600 -21.86 7.84 32.93
N LYS A 601 -20.97 7.28 33.78
CA LYS A 601 -20.23 6.05 33.43
C LYS A 601 -21.17 4.91 33.06
N ASN A 602 -22.22 4.69 33.85
CA ASN A 602 -23.20 3.65 33.60
C ASN A 602 -23.96 3.87 32.28
N MET A 603 -24.39 5.10 31.99
CA MET A 603 -25.09 5.42 30.75
C MET A 603 -24.19 5.31 29.51
N VAL A 604 -22.96 5.81 29.56
CA VAL A 604 -21.99 5.66 28.47
C VAL A 604 -21.61 4.19 28.27
N THR A 605 -21.51 3.41 29.36
CA THR A 605 -21.33 1.96 29.29
C THR A 605 -22.53 1.29 28.62
N TYR A 606 -23.76 1.67 28.98
CA TYR A 606 -24.97 1.20 28.30
C TYR A 606 -24.92 1.51 26.81
N PHE A 607 -24.58 2.73 26.40
CA PHE A 607 -24.47 3.08 24.98
C PHE A 607 -23.32 2.35 24.28
N SER A 608 -22.19 2.13 24.97
CA SER A 608 -21.07 1.32 24.46
C SER A 608 -21.48 -0.13 24.21
N LEU A 609 -22.32 -0.69 25.10
CA LEU A 609 -22.90 -2.02 24.92
C LEU A 609 -23.98 -2.03 23.82
N LEU A 610 -24.78 -0.97 23.72
CA LEU A 610 -25.80 -0.81 22.69
C LEU A 610 -25.18 -0.79 21.28
N ILE A 611 -24.03 -0.14 21.09
CA ILE A 611 -23.27 -0.17 19.81
C ILE A 611 -22.41 -1.41 19.64
N GLY A 612 -22.08 -2.11 20.72
CA GLY A 612 -21.34 -3.38 20.71
C GLY A 612 -22.21 -4.60 20.41
N ASN A 613 -23.52 -4.40 20.19
CA ASN A 613 -24.51 -5.44 19.87
C ASN A 613 -24.73 -6.44 21.00
N TYR A 614 -24.55 -6.00 22.24
CA TYR A 614 -24.88 -6.76 23.42
C TYR A 614 -26.40 -6.68 23.66
N ASP A 615 -27.04 -7.77 24.09
CA ASP A 615 -28.43 -7.73 24.53
C ASP A 615 -28.52 -6.96 25.85
N VAL A 616 -28.72 -5.64 25.74
CA VAL A 616 -28.81 -4.70 26.88
C VAL A 616 -30.01 -4.97 27.79
N ARG A 617 -30.91 -5.90 27.42
CA ARG A 617 -31.98 -6.40 28.32
C ARG A 617 -31.43 -7.13 29.55
N ASN A 618 -30.14 -7.51 29.56
CA ASN A 618 -29.50 -8.28 30.63
C ASN A 618 -28.34 -7.55 31.36
N PHE A 619 -28.22 -6.22 31.24
CA PHE A 619 -27.18 -5.48 31.98
C PHE A 619 -27.34 -5.69 33.50
N GLY A 620 -26.40 -6.44 34.11
CA GLY A 620 -26.44 -6.87 35.52
C GLY A 620 -26.28 -8.38 35.80
N LYS A 621 -26.10 -9.26 34.81
CA LYS A 621 -25.89 -10.71 35.03
C LYS A 621 -24.54 -11.21 34.52
N LYS A 622 -23.57 -11.48 35.42
CA LYS A 622 -22.30 -12.16 35.10
C LYS A 622 -22.51 -13.67 34.93
N GLY A 623 -22.41 -14.18 33.70
CA GLY A 623 -22.24 -15.60 33.36
C GLY A 623 -20.87 -15.89 32.74
N LYS A 624 -20.45 -17.16 32.72
CA LYS A 624 -19.19 -17.64 32.08
C LYS A 624 -19.30 -17.45 30.55
N ILE A 625 -18.30 -16.83 29.92
CA ILE A 625 -18.22 -16.67 28.44
C ILE A 625 -17.99 -18.04 27.78
N THR A 626 -18.69 -18.31 26.68
CA THR A 626 -18.73 -19.59 25.96
C THR A 626 -18.22 -19.50 24.52
N LEU A 627 -17.74 -20.62 23.94
CA LEU A 627 -17.16 -20.69 22.58
C LEU A 627 -17.71 -21.86 21.74
N SER A 628 -18.21 -21.59 20.53
CA SER A 628 -18.59 -22.58 19.52
C SER A 628 -17.46 -22.87 18.53
N LEU A 629 -17.26 -24.12 18.14
CA LEU A 629 -16.57 -24.48 16.90
C LEU A 629 -17.58 -24.61 15.76
N CYS A 630 -17.41 -23.86 14.67
CA CYS A 630 -18.23 -23.97 13.46
C CYS A 630 -17.41 -24.49 12.27
N LEU A 631 -18.00 -25.44 11.52
CA LEU A 631 -17.38 -26.11 10.38
C LEU A 631 -18.40 -26.25 9.23
N ILE A 632 -17.92 -26.22 7.99
CA ILE A 632 -18.67 -26.67 6.80
C ILE A 632 -17.97 -27.87 6.17
N THR A 633 -18.72 -28.88 5.75
CA THR A 633 -18.14 -30.15 5.28
C THR A 633 -18.78 -30.67 4.00
N LYS A 634 -17.97 -31.35 3.20
CA LYS A 634 -18.38 -32.24 2.11
C LYS A 634 -17.26 -33.23 1.80
N ASP A 635 -17.45 -34.49 2.11
CA ASP A 635 -16.51 -35.58 1.86
C ASP A 635 -15.11 -35.33 2.48
N GLU A 636 -15.08 -35.07 3.80
CA GLU A 636 -13.89 -34.73 4.61
C GLU A 636 -13.51 -35.82 5.62
N GLU A 637 -13.83 -37.10 5.37
CA GLU A 637 -13.53 -38.23 6.27
C GLU A 637 -12.05 -38.27 6.69
N LYS A 638 -11.15 -37.87 5.78
CA LYS A 638 -9.70 -37.84 6.02
C LYS A 638 -9.25 -36.73 6.98
N ASN A 639 -9.99 -35.63 7.10
CA ASN A 639 -9.51 -34.40 7.74
C ASN A 639 -10.31 -33.99 8.98
N ILE A 640 -11.62 -34.24 9.01
CA ILE A 640 -12.53 -33.68 10.01
C ILE A 640 -12.15 -34.06 11.45
N ALA A 641 -11.65 -35.28 11.66
CA ALA A 641 -11.20 -35.72 12.98
C ALA A 641 -10.00 -34.92 13.49
N ARG A 642 -9.03 -34.63 12.60
CA ARG A 642 -7.85 -33.82 12.94
C ARG A 642 -8.27 -32.39 13.31
N CYS A 643 -9.12 -31.78 12.50
CA CYS A 643 -9.61 -30.43 12.71
C CYS A 643 -10.30 -30.29 14.08
N ILE A 644 -11.30 -31.14 14.38
CA ILE A 644 -12.06 -31.06 15.64
C ILE A 644 -11.15 -31.33 16.84
N ASN A 645 -10.31 -32.37 16.78
CA ASN A 645 -9.43 -32.71 17.90
C ASN A 645 -8.39 -31.62 18.20
N SER A 646 -8.10 -30.70 17.28
CA SER A 646 -7.16 -29.60 17.54
C SER A 646 -7.66 -28.56 18.55
N VAL A 647 -8.99 -28.46 18.75
CA VAL A 647 -9.60 -27.42 19.61
C VAL A 647 -10.73 -27.94 20.52
N LYS A 648 -11.11 -29.22 20.44
CA LYS A 648 -12.25 -29.78 21.19
C LYS A 648 -12.21 -29.51 22.70
N ASP A 649 -11.01 -29.39 23.28
CA ASP A 649 -10.82 -29.23 24.73
C ASP A 649 -11.07 -27.79 25.22
N ILE A 650 -11.23 -26.82 24.31
CA ILE A 650 -11.43 -25.39 24.64
C ILE A 650 -12.77 -24.82 24.17
N VAL A 651 -13.61 -25.62 23.50
CA VAL A 651 -14.92 -25.19 22.98
C VAL A 651 -16.06 -25.80 23.80
N ASP A 652 -17.15 -25.06 23.98
CA ASP A 652 -18.32 -25.49 24.74
C ASP A 652 -19.35 -26.19 23.83
N GLU A 653 -19.32 -25.96 22.51
CA GLU A 653 -20.13 -26.68 21.53
C GLU A 653 -19.42 -26.82 20.17
N ILE A 654 -19.85 -27.80 19.37
CA ILE A 654 -19.34 -28.04 18.01
C ILE A 654 -20.54 -28.12 17.04
N VAL A 655 -20.54 -27.28 16.01
CA VAL A 655 -21.57 -27.17 14.97
C VAL A 655 -20.95 -27.48 13.61
N VAL A 656 -21.44 -28.53 12.96
CA VAL A 656 -20.98 -28.97 11.63
C VAL A 656 -22.13 -28.86 10.64
N VAL A 657 -21.96 -28.09 9.56
CA VAL A 657 -22.91 -28.04 8.46
C VAL A 657 -22.43 -28.94 7.32
N ASP A 658 -23.13 -30.05 7.13
CA ASP A 658 -22.85 -30.99 6.05
C ASP A 658 -23.66 -30.64 4.79
N THR A 659 -22.96 -30.46 3.67
CA THR A 659 -23.55 -30.06 2.38
C THR A 659 -23.81 -31.25 1.43
N GLY A 660 -23.90 -32.46 2.00
CA GLY A 660 -24.18 -33.71 1.30
C GLY A 660 -22.95 -34.59 1.13
N SER A 661 -22.25 -34.91 2.24
CA SER A 661 -21.18 -35.92 2.25
C SER A 661 -21.74 -37.32 1.97
N LYS A 662 -20.94 -38.14 1.28
CA LYS A 662 -21.22 -39.54 0.93
C LYS A 662 -20.27 -40.52 1.62
N ASP A 663 -19.22 -40.01 2.24
CA ASP A 663 -18.24 -40.77 3.03
C ASP A 663 -18.60 -40.74 4.54
N LYS A 664 -17.68 -41.18 5.40
CA LYS A 664 -17.95 -41.24 6.85
C LYS A 664 -17.82 -39.90 7.59
N THR A 665 -17.77 -38.77 6.88
CA THR A 665 -17.58 -37.43 7.49
C THR A 665 -18.59 -37.16 8.60
N VAL A 666 -19.88 -37.40 8.34
CA VAL A 666 -20.97 -37.14 9.29
C VAL A 666 -20.85 -38.04 10.52
N GLU A 667 -20.59 -39.33 10.31
CA GLU A 667 -20.44 -40.31 11.38
C GLU A 667 -19.26 -39.96 12.30
N ILE A 668 -18.13 -39.55 11.73
CA ILE A 668 -16.95 -39.11 12.47
C ILE A 668 -17.24 -37.82 13.26
N ALA A 669 -17.89 -36.82 12.65
CA ALA A 669 -18.26 -35.58 13.35
C ALA A 669 -19.13 -35.85 14.58
N GLN A 670 -20.17 -36.68 14.40
CA GLN A 670 -21.08 -37.07 15.49
C GLN A 670 -20.35 -37.85 16.59
N SER A 671 -19.43 -38.75 16.23
CA SER A 671 -18.60 -39.49 17.20
C SER A 671 -17.72 -38.58 18.07
N LEU A 672 -17.42 -37.37 17.60
CA LEU A 672 -16.63 -36.35 18.30
C LEU A 672 -17.49 -35.30 19.02
N GLY A 673 -18.80 -35.53 19.13
CA GLY A 673 -19.73 -34.67 19.85
C GLY A 673 -20.29 -33.50 19.04
N ALA A 674 -20.13 -33.47 17.71
CA ALA A 674 -20.66 -32.40 16.88
C ALA A 674 -22.18 -32.50 16.66
N LYS A 675 -22.86 -31.36 16.75
CA LYS A 675 -24.21 -31.16 16.21
C LYS A 675 -24.11 -31.00 14.70
N VAL A 676 -24.50 -32.04 13.96
CA VAL A 676 -24.49 -32.03 12.48
C VAL A 676 -25.82 -31.51 11.93
N ILE A 677 -25.75 -30.55 11.01
CA ILE A 677 -26.86 -29.93 10.30
C ILE A 677 -26.72 -30.24 8.82
N HIS A 678 -27.77 -30.82 8.21
CA HIS A 678 -27.76 -31.09 6.78
C HIS A 678 -28.30 -29.90 6.00
N ALA A 679 -27.50 -29.37 5.08
CA ALA A 679 -27.84 -28.27 4.20
C ALA A 679 -27.69 -28.69 2.73
N LYS A 680 -28.49 -28.09 1.84
CA LYS A 680 -28.33 -28.29 0.40
C LYS A 680 -27.15 -27.45 -0.12
N TRP A 681 -26.28 -28.03 -0.93
CA TRP A 681 -25.25 -27.26 -1.65
C TRP A 681 -25.91 -26.37 -2.72
N GLU A 682 -25.66 -25.05 -2.65
CA GLU A 682 -26.26 -24.04 -3.54
C GLU A 682 -25.23 -23.23 -4.34
N ASP A 683 -24.03 -23.79 -4.57
CA ASP A 683 -22.93 -23.09 -5.23
C ASP A 683 -22.57 -21.75 -4.55
N ASP A 684 -22.63 -21.73 -3.21
CA ASP A 684 -22.33 -20.58 -2.37
C ASP A 684 -21.79 -21.03 -1.01
N TYR A 685 -20.49 -20.82 -0.76
CA TYR A 685 -19.85 -21.17 0.51
C TYR A 685 -20.36 -20.32 1.67
N SER A 686 -20.67 -19.03 1.43
CA SER A 686 -21.14 -18.13 2.48
C SER A 686 -22.47 -18.58 3.07
N LYS A 687 -23.38 -19.13 2.25
CA LYS A 687 -24.64 -19.68 2.74
C LYS A 687 -24.43 -20.84 3.71
N ALA A 688 -23.57 -21.80 3.36
CA ALA A 688 -23.26 -22.92 4.24
C ALA A 688 -22.62 -22.45 5.55
N ARG A 689 -21.69 -21.47 5.49
CA ARG A 689 -21.08 -20.90 6.70
C ARG A 689 -22.09 -20.15 7.57
N ASN A 690 -22.99 -19.39 6.96
CA ASN A 690 -24.01 -18.64 7.69
C ASN A 690 -25.04 -19.56 8.35
N ILE A 691 -25.37 -20.71 7.77
CA ILE A 691 -26.19 -21.75 8.45
C ILE A 691 -25.50 -22.24 9.73
N ALA A 692 -24.17 -22.40 9.70
CA ALA A 692 -23.41 -22.81 10.89
C ALA A 692 -23.45 -21.73 11.98
N ILE A 693 -23.25 -20.47 11.60
CA ILE A 693 -23.35 -19.30 12.51
C ILE A 693 -24.75 -19.23 13.14
N GLU A 694 -25.80 -19.36 12.33
CA GLU A 694 -27.20 -19.29 12.78
C GLU A 694 -27.60 -20.43 13.75
N ASN A 695 -26.81 -21.49 13.81
CA ASN A 695 -27.03 -22.64 14.70
C ASN A 695 -26.08 -22.70 15.90
N ALA A 696 -25.11 -21.78 15.99
CA ALA A 696 -24.24 -21.61 17.13
C ALA A 696 -24.96 -20.85 18.25
N THR A 697 -24.79 -21.28 19.49
CA THR A 697 -25.48 -20.75 20.67
C THR A 697 -24.54 -20.07 21.68
N SER A 698 -23.23 -20.25 21.54
CA SER A 698 -22.21 -19.67 22.43
C SER A 698 -21.91 -18.20 22.10
N ASP A 699 -21.27 -17.48 23.02
CA ASP A 699 -20.98 -16.05 22.90
C ASP A 699 -19.98 -15.71 21.77
N TRP A 700 -19.08 -16.65 21.47
CA TRP A 700 -18.06 -16.55 20.43
C TRP A 700 -18.11 -17.76 19.49
N ILE A 701 -17.67 -17.56 18.25
CA ILE A 701 -17.54 -18.59 17.21
C ILE A 701 -16.08 -18.63 16.76
N LEU A 702 -15.46 -19.80 16.87
CA LEU A 702 -14.26 -20.20 16.15
C LEU A 702 -14.70 -20.95 14.88
N PHE A 703 -14.42 -20.37 13.72
CA PHE A 703 -14.77 -20.97 12.44
C PHE A 703 -13.52 -21.55 11.77
N LEU A 704 -13.51 -22.86 11.53
CA LEU A 704 -12.43 -23.55 10.82
C LEU A 704 -12.95 -24.22 9.55
N ASP A 705 -12.05 -24.50 8.62
CA ASP A 705 -12.32 -25.42 7.51
C ASP A 705 -11.90 -26.84 7.92
N ALA A 706 -12.60 -27.86 7.40
CA ALA A 706 -12.38 -29.24 7.83
C ALA A 706 -10.95 -29.76 7.54
N ASP A 707 -10.25 -29.12 6.60
CA ASP A 707 -8.85 -29.35 6.22
C ASP A 707 -7.86 -28.40 6.91
N GLU A 708 -8.28 -27.72 7.97
CA GLU A 708 -7.43 -26.89 8.86
C GLU A 708 -7.19 -27.56 10.22
N GLU A 709 -6.17 -27.09 10.93
CA GLU A 709 -5.98 -27.36 12.36
C GLU A 709 -5.30 -26.14 13.04
N ILE A 710 -5.60 -25.91 14.32
CA ILE A 710 -4.83 -24.95 15.11
C ILE A 710 -3.49 -25.57 15.49
N LYS A 711 -2.40 -24.81 15.30
CA LYS A 711 -1.07 -25.23 15.74
C LYS A 711 -1.11 -25.52 17.24
N LYS A 712 -0.66 -26.72 17.64
CA LYS A 712 -0.83 -27.25 19.01
C LYS A 712 -0.36 -26.30 20.11
N GLU A 713 0.75 -25.60 19.87
CA GLU A 713 1.33 -24.66 20.85
C GLU A 713 0.50 -23.37 21.02
N ASP A 714 -0.36 -23.04 20.05
CA ASP A 714 -1.15 -21.82 20.02
C ASP A 714 -2.57 -22.00 20.58
N VAL A 715 -3.04 -23.25 20.80
CA VAL A 715 -4.41 -23.55 21.27
C VAL A 715 -4.73 -22.80 22.58
N GLY A 716 -3.78 -22.78 23.52
CA GLY A 716 -3.95 -22.10 24.81
C GLY A 716 -4.07 -20.57 24.71
N LYS A 717 -3.71 -19.97 23.56
CA LYS A 717 -3.79 -18.53 23.34
C LYS A 717 -5.21 -18.04 23.01
N ILE A 718 -6.14 -18.94 22.69
CA ILE A 718 -7.51 -18.59 22.25
C ILE A 718 -8.38 -18.13 23.43
N GLN A 719 -8.38 -18.85 24.56
CA GLN A 719 -9.28 -18.53 25.69
C GLN A 719 -9.13 -17.11 26.25
N PRO A 720 -7.91 -16.55 26.43
CA PRO A 720 -7.76 -15.17 26.87
C PRO A 720 -8.46 -14.15 25.97
N LEU A 721 -8.53 -14.40 24.65
CA LEU A 721 -9.11 -13.50 23.65
C LEU A 721 -10.62 -13.30 23.82
N LEU A 722 -11.32 -14.29 24.37
CA LEU A 722 -12.78 -14.28 24.53
C LEU A 722 -13.27 -13.21 25.52
N ASN A 723 -12.38 -12.74 26.39
CA ASN A 723 -12.69 -11.72 27.40
C ASN A 723 -12.51 -10.28 26.91
N ASP A 724 -12.07 -10.07 25.66
CA ASP A 724 -11.89 -8.73 25.09
C ASP A 724 -13.20 -8.18 24.52
N ASP A 725 -13.78 -7.19 25.19
CA ASP A 725 -15.01 -6.49 24.80
C ASP A 725 -14.80 -5.36 23.77
N THR A 726 -13.56 -5.08 23.39
CA THR A 726 -13.22 -4.02 22.44
C THR A 726 -13.27 -4.47 20.97
N VAL A 727 -13.42 -5.77 20.71
CA VAL A 727 -13.40 -6.35 19.37
C VAL A 727 -14.61 -7.24 19.08
N GLU A 728 -15.00 -7.27 17.81
CA GLU A 728 -16.00 -8.17 17.23
C GLU A 728 -15.36 -9.43 16.65
N ALA A 729 -14.09 -9.38 16.23
CA ALA A 729 -13.38 -10.50 15.63
C ALA A 729 -11.86 -10.46 15.89
N TYR A 730 -11.21 -11.60 15.69
CA TYR A 730 -9.76 -11.75 15.64
C TYR A 730 -9.33 -12.37 14.31
N MET A 731 -8.26 -11.80 13.75
CA MET A 731 -7.58 -12.40 12.62
C MET A 731 -6.53 -13.39 13.10
N PHE A 732 -6.54 -14.60 12.55
CA PHE A 732 -5.52 -15.62 12.81
C PHE A 732 -4.57 -15.71 11.62
N LYS A 733 -3.31 -16.07 11.88
CA LYS A 733 -2.32 -16.35 10.84
C LYS A 733 -2.61 -17.71 10.22
N ILE A 734 -2.83 -17.78 8.92
CA ILE A 734 -3.06 -19.02 8.19
C ILE A 734 -1.83 -19.31 7.32
N VAL A 735 -1.20 -20.46 7.58
CA VAL A 735 -0.12 -21.01 6.76
C VAL A 735 -0.74 -22.03 5.81
N ASN A 736 -0.91 -21.64 4.55
CA ASN A 736 -1.38 -22.54 3.50
C ASN A 736 -0.20 -23.38 2.99
N TYR A 737 -0.28 -24.70 3.11
CA TYR A 737 0.67 -25.59 2.47
C TYR A 737 0.27 -25.84 1.01
N GLY A 738 1.19 -25.53 0.09
CA GLY A 738 1.11 -25.83 -1.33
C GLY A 738 2.15 -26.85 -1.78
N GLY A 739 2.15 -27.15 -3.08
CA GLY A 739 2.99 -28.20 -3.67
C GLY A 739 2.39 -29.60 -3.50
N ALA A 740 3.17 -30.63 -3.81
CA ALA A 740 2.72 -32.03 -3.75
C ALA A 740 2.42 -32.50 -2.32
N SER A 741 3.13 -31.95 -1.33
CA SER A 741 3.00 -32.35 0.06
C SER A 741 3.47 -31.23 0.98
N VAL A 742 3.10 -31.30 2.27
CA VAL A 742 3.57 -30.39 3.33
C VAL A 742 5.10 -30.32 3.37
N SER A 743 5.76 -31.43 3.06
CA SER A 743 7.23 -31.55 3.04
C SER A 743 7.92 -30.73 1.94
N ASN A 744 7.20 -30.23 0.94
CA ASN A 744 7.73 -29.26 -0.03
C ASN A 744 7.92 -27.86 0.56
N ASN A 745 7.40 -27.61 1.76
CA ASN A 745 7.51 -26.34 2.49
C ASN A 745 7.14 -25.10 1.65
N LEU A 746 6.35 -25.27 0.59
CA LEU A 746 5.87 -24.16 -0.23
C LEU A 746 4.65 -23.59 0.48
N THR A 747 4.83 -22.44 1.14
CA THR A 747 3.77 -21.84 1.95
C THR A 747 3.34 -20.48 1.42
N GLU A 748 2.05 -20.17 1.58
CA GLU A 748 1.51 -18.82 1.49
C GLU A 748 0.93 -18.45 2.85
N VAL A 749 1.33 -17.30 3.38
CA VAL A 749 0.89 -16.80 4.68
C VAL A 749 -0.13 -15.70 4.44
N HIS A 750 -1.32 -15.86 5.00
CA HIS A 750 -2.34 -14.81 5.01
C HIS A 750 -3.03 -14.74 6.36
N TYR A 751 -3.84 -13.71 6.57
CA TYR A 751 -4.61 -13.51 7.78
C TYR A 751 -6.10 -13.48 7.44
N ASN A 752 -6.92 -14.15 8.24
CA ASN A 752 -8.38 -14.11 8.06
C ASN A 752 -9.12 -14.15 9.41
N PHE A 753 -10.35 -13.65 9.43
CA PHE A 753 -11.24 -13.69 10.59
C PHE A 753 -11.65 -15.12 10.86
N ARG A 754 -11.22 -15.66 12.01
CA ARG A 754 -11.47 -17.05 12.38
C ARG A 754 -12.13 -17.15 13.75
N LEU A 755 -11.94 -16.17 14.64
CA LEU A 755 -12.64 -16.08 15.92
C LEU A 755 -13.46 -14.80 15.96
N PHE A 756 -14.77 -14.87 16.23
CA PHE A 756 -15.64 -13.68 16.23
C PHE A 756 -16.86 -13.83 17.12
N ARG A 757 -17.48 -12.71 17.49
CA ARG A 757 -18.64 -12.68 18.38
C ARG A 757 -19.89 -13.23 17.69
N ASN A 758 -20.65 -14.02 18.42
CA ASN A 758 -21.96 -14.49 17.99
C ASN A 758 -23.06 -13.48 18.34
N ASN A 759 -23.03 -12.30 17.70
CA ASN A 759 -23.96 -11.21 17.96
C ASN A 759 -25.07 -11.07 16.89
N GLY A 760 -25.20 -12.06 16.00
CA GLY A 760 -26.16 -12.06 14.89
C GLY A 760 -25.84 -11.12 13.72
N LYS A 761 -24.84 -10.24 13.87
CA LYS A 761 -24.52 -9.19 12.87
C LYS A 761 -23.41 -9.57 11.92
N LEU A 762 -22.55 -10.50 12.33
CA LEU A 762 -21.42 -10.95 11.53
C LEU A 762 -21.84 -12.11 10.64
N LYS A 763 -21.78 -11.90 9.33
CA LYS A 763 -22.07 -12.93 8.32
C LYS A 763 -20.99 -12.96 7.26
N TYR A 764 -20.73 -14.15 6.71
CA TYR A 764 -19.91 -14.31 5.53
C TYR A 764 -20.67 -13.79 4.31
N ILE A 765 -19.98 -13.04 3.45
CA ILE A 765 -20.47 -12.58 2.15
C ILE A 765 -19.59 -13.13 1.03
N TYR A 766 -20.11 -13.11 -0.21
CA TYR A 766 -19.55 -13.72 -1.43
C TYR A 766 -19.68 -15.24 -1.53
N PRO A 767 -19.99 -15.77 -2.73
CA PRO A 767 -20.15 -17.21 -2.91
C PRO A 767 -18.83 -18.00 -2.86
N ILE A 768 -17.69 -17.34 -3.11
CA ILE A 768 -16.32 -17.87 -3.02
C ILE A 768 -15.41 -16.77 -2.46
N HIS A 769 -14.39 -17.19 -1.70
CA HIS A 769 -13.43 -16.30 -1.03
C HIS A 769 -14.20 -15.37 -0.10
N GLU A 770 -15.04 -16.02 0.69
CA GLU A 770 -16.02 -15.40 1.54
C GLU A 770 -15.36 -14.57 2.65
N ASN A 771 -15.90 -13.38 2.85
CA ASN A 771 -15.39 -12.43 3.83
C ASN A 771 -16.42 -12.22 4.93
N LEU A 772 -15.98 -12.27 6.19
CA LEU A 772 -16.82 -11.93 7.32
C LEU A 772 -17.05 -10.42 7.34
N ARG A 773 -18.30 -9.98 7.37
CA ARG A 773 -18.68 -8.56 7.53
C ARG A 773 -19.78 -8.39 8.56
N ASN A 774 -19.78 -7.22 9.18
CA ASN A 774 -20.98 -6.74 9.86
C ASN A 774 -21.97 -6.31 8.77
N VAL A 775 -23.01 -7.12 8.55
CA VAL A 775 -23.97 -6.92 7.45
C VAL A 775 -25.01 -5.84 7.76
N GLU A 776 -25.21 -5.49 9.03
CA GLU A 776 -26.10 -4.39 9.41
C GLU A 776 -25.46 -3.03 9.11
N GLU A 777 -24.17 -2.87 9.42
CA GLU A 777 -23.43 -1.61 9.24
C GLU A 777 -22.63 -1.58 7.93
N ASN A 778 -22.65 -2.66 7.15
CA ASN A 778 -21.91 -2.83 5.89
C ASN A 778 -20.40 -2.51 5.98
N ARG A 779 -19.78 -2.82 7.13
CA ARG A 779 -18.35 -2.58 7.38
C ARG A 779 -17.59 -3.87 7.73
N PRO A 780 -16.25 -3.87 7.64
CA PRO A 780 -15.45 -4.93 8.27
C PRO A 780 -15.74 -5.02 9.78
N PRO A 781 -15.57 -6.21 10.40
CA PRO A 781 -15.63 -6.34 11.85
C PRO A 781 -14.63 -5.41 12.55
N ILE A 782 -14.90 -4.97 13.78
CA ILE A 782 -13.88 -4.36 14.64
C ILE A 782 -12.96 -5.48 15.11
N PHE A 783 -11.65 -5.40 14.85
CA PHE A 783 -10.78 -6.54 15.08
C PHE A 783 -9.40 -6.21 15.65
N LYS A 784 -8.77 -7.23 16.21
CA LYS A 784 -7.34 -7.29 16.53
C LYS A 784 -6.72 -8.52 15.86
N ASN A 785 -5.40 -8.53 15.73
CA ASN A 785 -4.68 -9.72 15.31
C ASN A 785 -4.39 -10.58 16.53
N ALA A 786 -4.56 -11.88 16.39
CA ALA A 786 -4.13 -12.85 17.38
C ALA A 786 -2.88 -13.57 16.89
N ASP A 787 -1.93 -13.79 17.81
CA ASP A 787 -0.77 -14.64 17.56
C ASP A 787 -1.14 -16.13 17.63
N VAL A 788 -2.11 -16.53 16.80
CA VAL A 788 -2.62 -17.90 16.68
C VAL A 788 -2.44 -18.35 15.24
N THR A 789 -1.76 -19.49 15.06
CA THR A 789 -1.47 -20.05 13.75
C THR A 789 -2.43 -21.19 13.39
N ILE A 790 -3.04 -21.10 12.22
CA ILE A 790 -3.78 -22.16 11.55
C ILE A 790 -2.88 -22.80 10.50
N LEU A 791 -2.83 -24.12 10.51
CA LEU A 791 -2.18 -24.94 9.49
C LEU A 791 -3.23 -25.42 8.50
N HIS A 792 -3.13 -25.01 7.23
CA HIS A 792 -4.15 -25.30 6.23
C HIS A 792 -3.59 -26.22 5.13
N TYR A 793 -4.22 -27.39 4.97
CA TYR A 793 -3.78 -28.46 4.06
C TYR A 793 -4.53 -28.51 2.72
N GLY A 794 -5.56 -27.67 2.54
CA GLY A 794 -6.46 -27.68 1.39
C GLY A 794 -5.90 -27.17 0.05
N TYR A 795 -4.63 -26.72 0.04
CA TYR A 795 -3.93 -26.22 -1.15
C TYR A 795 -2.85 -27.18 -1.68
N LEU A 796 -2.68 -28.35 -1.07
CA LEU A 796 -1.83 -29.41 -1.60
C LEU A 796 -2.36 -29.87 -2.96
N SER A 797 -1.47 -30.09 -3.93
CA SER A 797 -1.85 -30.29 -5.34
C SER A 797 -2.74 -31.51 -5.54
N GLU A 798 -2.52 -32.59 -4.79
CA GLU A 798 -3.34 -33.80 -4.81
C GLU A 798 -4.78 -33.50 -4.35
N VAL A 799 -4.94 -32.78 -3.24
CA VAL A 799 -6.26 -32.39 -2.70
C VAL A 799 -7.00 -31.44 -3.66
N ARG A 800 -6.26 -30.54 -4.32
CA ARG A 800 -6.82 -29.57 -5.27
C ARG A 800 -7.28 -30.24 -6.58
N ALA A 801 -6.54 -31.24 -7.04
CA ALA A 801 -6.85 -32.05 -8.21
C ALA A 801 -8.01 -33.04 -7.94
N GLU A 802 -7.97 -33.77 -6.81
CA GLU A 802 -9.01 -34.72 -6.37
C GLU A 802 -10.39 -34.05 -6.34
N LYS A 803 -10.46 -32.77 -5.92
CA LYS A 803 -11.73 -32.04 -5.76
C LYS A 803 -12.16 -31.22 -6.98
N ASN A 804 -11.42 -31.27 -8.10
CA ASN A 804 -11.62 -30.44 -9.30
C ASN A 804 -11.87 -28.95 -8.96
N LYS A 805 -11.16 -28.47 -7.93
CA LYS A 805 -11.49 -27.24 -7.19
C LYS A 805 -11.38 -26.00 -8.08
N THR A 806 -10.32 -25.93 -8.89
CA THR A 806 -10.05 -24.80 -9.80
C THR A 806 -11.18 -24.59 -10.82
N LYS A 807 -11.64 -25.65 -11.49
CA LYS A 807 -12.72 -25.54 -12.49
C LYS A 807 -14.05 -25.13 -11.86
N ARG A 808 -14.35 -25.68 -10.68
CA ARG A 808 -15.54 -25.29 -9.91
C ARG A 808 -15.49 -23.82 -9.51
N TYR A 809 -14.34 -23.34 -9.02
CA TYR A 809 -14.17 -21.95 -8.62
C TYR A 809 -14.27 -20.99 -9.79
N ILE A 810 -13.62 -21.28 -10.92
CA ILE A 810 -13.76 -20.50 -12.15
C ILE A 810 -15.23 -20.38 -12.54
N ASN A 811 -15.99 -21.48 -12.53
CA ASN A 811 -17.40 -21.47 -12.92
C ASN A 811 -18.27 -20.59 -12.02
N MET A 812 -18.16 -20.73 -10.70
CA MET A 812 -18.98 -19.93 -9.77
C MET A 812 -18.54 -18.44 -9.77
N LEU A 813 -17.24 -18.15 -9.88
CA LEU A 813 -16.72 -16.79 -10.02
C LEU A 813 -17.22 -16.14 -11.32
N LEU A 814 -17.24 -16.87 -12.43
CA LEU A 814 -17.83 -16.39 -13.69
C LEU A 814 -19.33 -16.12 -13.53
N GLN A 815 -20.10 -17.02 -12.90
CA GLN A 815 -21.53 -16.81 -12.67
C GLN A 815 -21.79 -15.58 -11.77
N TYR A 816 -20.94 -15.33 -10.78
CA TYR A 816 -21.02 -14.14 -9.95
C TYR A 816 -20.70 -12.87 -10.75
N LEU A 817 -19.57 -12.86 -11.48
CA LEU A 817 -19.14 -11.71 -12.29
C LEU A 817 -20.07 -11.43 -13.48
N MET A 818 -20.83 -12.41 -13.97
CA MET A 818 -21.90 -12.16 -14.95
C MET A 818 -22.98 -11.22 -14.40
N LYS A 819 -23.24 -11.25 -13.09
CA LYS A 819 -24.19 -10.35 -12.41
C LYS A 819 -23.52 -9.11 -11.84
N HIS A 820 -22.22 -9.20 -11.52
CA HIS A 820 -21.41 -8.17 -10.89
C HIS A 820 -20.10 -7.91 -11.66
N PRO A 821 -20.16 -7.41 -12.91
CA PRO A 821 -19.00 -7.38 -13.82
C PRO A 821 -17.89 -6.41 -13.40
N GLU A 822 -18.15 -5.51 -12.46
CA GLU A 822 -17.18 -4.52 -11.98
C GLU A 822 -16.58 -4.88 -10.60
N ASP A 823 -16.89 -6.06 -10.04
CA ASP A 823 -16.34 -6.49 -8.75
C ASP A 823 -14.85 -6.86 -8.87
N LYS A 824 -14.00 -5.89 -8.57
CA LYS A 824 -12.54 -6.02 -8.66
C LYS A 824 -11.97 -7.11 -7.75
N PHE A 825 -12.57 -7.35 -6.59
CA PHE A 825 -12.11 -8.40 -5.66
C PHE A 825 -12.29 -9.77 -6.32
N GLN A 826 -13.45 -10.02 -6.93
CA GLN A 826 -13.71 -11.28 -7.62
C GLN A 826 -12.99 -11.40 -8.97
N HIS A 827 -12.71 -10.28 -9.66
CA HIS A 827 -11.75 -10.28 -10.76
C HIS A 827 -10.36 -10.74 -10.31
N GLY A 828 -9.89 -10.28 -9.15
CA GLY A 828 -8.61 -10.71 -8.60
C GLY A 828 -8.56 -12.22 -8.35
N ASN A 829 -9.58 -12.75 -7.67
CA ASN A 829 -9.70 -14.20 -7.41
C ASN A 829 -9.79 -15.02 -8.70
N LEU A 830 -10.57 -14.57 -9.69
CA LEU A 830 -10.69 -15.26 -10.97
C LEU A 830 -9.37 -15.23 -11.75
N GLY A 831 -8.62 -14.12 -11.68
CA GLY A 831 -7.28 -14.01 -12.23
C GLY A 831 -6.33 -15.05 -11.63
N VAL A 832 -6.36 -15.21 -10.30
CA VAL A 832 -5.58 -16.24 -9.58
C VAL A 832 -6.00 -17.65 -9.98
N GLU A 833 -7.29 -17.94 -10.13
CA GLU A 833 -7.73 -19.28 -10.54
C GLU A 833 -7.37 -19.59 -12.00
N TYR A 834 -7.41 -18.61 -12.91
CA TYR A 834 -6.91 -18.80 -14.27
C TYR A 834 -5.39 -19.01 -14.31
N TYR A 835 -4.64 -18.30 -13.47
CA TYR A 835 -3.20 -18.53 -13.30
C TYR A 835 -2.95 -19.98 -12.86
N ASN A 836 -3.67 -20.44 -11.84
CA ASN A 836 -3.58 -21.82 -11.34
C ASN A 836 -4.03 -22.87 -12.38
N ALA A 837 -4.92 -22.49 -13.31
CA ALA A 837 -5.33 -23.35 -14.42
C ALA A 837 -4.35 -23.33 -15.61
N GLY A 838 -3.28 -22.52 -15.56
CA GLY A 838 -2.33 -22.34 -16.65
C GLY A 838 -2.84 -21.47 -17.81
N ASP A 839 -4.01 -20.83 -17.68
CA ASP A 839 -4.56 -19.91 -18.69
C ASP A 839 -4.08 -18.47 -18.41
N TYR A 840 -2.79 -18.24 -18.62
CA TYR A 840 -2.11 -16.99 -18.25
C TYR A 840 -2.65 -15.75 -19.00
N LYS A 841 -3.20 -15.92 -20.21
CA LYS A 841 -3.81 -14.81 -20.96
C LYS A 841 -5.11 -14.34 -20.30
N LYS A 842 -5.96 -15.27 -19.87
CA LYS A 842 -7.17 -14.90 -19.10
C LYS A 842 -6.79 -14.39 -17.72
N ALA A 843 -5.81 -15.00 -17.07
CA ALA A 843 -5.27 -14.52 -15.79
C ALA A 843 -4.87 -13.04 -15.89
N LEU A 844 -4.06 -12.69 -16.90
CA LEU A 844 -3.58 -11.33 -17.13
C LEU A 844 -4.73 -10.33 -17.25
N LYS A 845 -5.74 -10.65 -18.07
CA LYS A 845 -6.92 -9.78 -18.25
C LYS A 845 -7.61 -9.47 -16.93
N HIS A 846 -7.89 -10.48 -16.12
CA HIS A 846 -8.61 -10.31 -14.86
C HIS A 846 -7.75 -9.67 -13.77
N LEU A 847 -6.45 -9.98 -13.72
CA LEU A 847 -5.50 -9.37 -12.78
C LEU A 847 -5.31 -7.88 -13.05
N ILE A 848 -5.19 -7.44 -14.32
CA ILE A 848 -5.12 -6.02 -14.68
C ILE A 848 -6.37 -5.27 -14.21
N THR A 849 -7.56 -5.84 -14.42
CA THR A 849 -8.81 -5.25 -13.93
C THR A 849 -8.80 -5.10 -12.41
N ALA A 850 -8.32 -6.13 -11.70
CA ALA A 850 -8.29 -6.14 -10.24
C ALA A 850 -7.33 -5.11 -9.64
N VAL A 851 -6.15 -4.92 -10.23
CA VAL A 851 -5.15 -3.97 -9.71
C VAL A 851 -5.43 -2.51 -10.07
N LYS A 852 -6.35 -2.24 -11.02
CA LYS A 852 -6.66 -0.88 -11.46
C LYS A 852 -7.31 -0.07 -10.33
N GLY A 853 -6.56 0.88 -9.76
CA GLY A 853 -7.01 1.70 -8.63
C GLY A 853 -7.16 0.90 -7.33
N ILE A 854 -6.34 -0.15 -7.17
CA ILE A 854 -6.24 -0.90 -5.92
C ILE A 854 -5.68 0.01 -4.81
N ASP A 855 -6.22 -0.12 -3.60
CA ASP A 855 -5.61 0.47 -2.41
C ASP A 855 -4.35 -0.34 -2.06
N LEU A 856 -3.18 0.30 -2.19
CA LEU A 856 -1.90 -0.32 -1.91
C LEU A 856 -1.72 -0.66 -0.42
N ASN A 857 -2.52 -0.07 0.49
CA ASN A 857 -2.52 -0.46 1.90
C ASN A 857 -3.33 -1.74 2.17
N SER A 858 -4.07 -2.27 1.19
CA SER A 858 -4.85 -3.49 1.35
C SER A 858 -3.95 -4.71 1.62
N PHE A 859 -4.33 -5.55 2.59
CA PHE A 859 -3.61 -6.79 2.92
C PHE A 859 -3.43 -7.72 1.70
N SER A 860 -4.36 -7.69 0.75
CA SER A 860 -4.35 -8.53 -0.46
C SER A 860 -3.61 -7.91 -1.66
N ALA A 861 -3.23 -6.63 -1.61
CA ALA A 861 -2.58 -5.97 -2.74
C ALA A 861 -1.25 -6.63 -3.14
N PRO A 862 -0.34 -6.98 -2.21
CA PRO A 862 0.89 -7.68 -2.56
C PRO A 862 0.64 -9.00 -3.28
N ARG A 863 -0.33 -9.80 -2.84
CA ARG A 863 -0.71 -11.07 -3.49
C ARG A 863 -1.09 -10.86 -4.95
N LEU A 864 -1.96 -9.89 -5.25
CA LEU A 864 -2.39 -9.63 -6.63
C LEU A 864 -1.24 -9.14 -7.51
N LEU A 865 -0.38 -8.27 -6.98
CA LEU A 865 0.82 -7.80 -7.69
C LEU A 865 1.80 -8.96 -7.97
N ARG A 866 2.01 -9.88 -7.01
CA ARG A 866 2.83 -11.08 -7.23
C ARG A 866 2.31 -11.92 -8.39
N TYR A 867 1.01 -12.23 -8.40
CA TYR A 867 0.41 -13.00 -9.50
C TYR A 867 0.51 -12.26 -10.84
N LEU A 868 0.33 -10.94 -10.86
CA LEU A 868 0.48 -10.14 -12.08
C LEU A 868 1.92 -10.16 -12.60
N ILE A 869 2.90 -9.94 -11.73
CA ILE A 869 4.34 -10.02 -12.04
C ILE A 869 4.67 -11.40 -12.58
N GLN A 870 4.29 -12.47 -11.88
CA GLN A 870 4.54 -13.84 -12.31
C GLN A 870 3.88 -14.16 -13.65
N THR A 871 2.67 -13.64 -13.90
CA THR A 871 1.98 -13.80 -15.17
C THR A 871 2.77 -13.15 -16.31
N TYR A 872 3.26 -11.92 -16.13
CA TYR A 872 4.12 -11.26 -17.11
C TYR A 872 5.45 -12.00 -17.32
N THR A 873 6.07 -12.48 -16.24
CA THR A 873 7.30 -13.29 -16.31
C THR A 873 7.09 -14.56 -17.13
N ILE A 874 6.01 -15.31 -16.89
CA ILE A 874 5.67 -16.52 -17.66
C ILE A 874 5.36 -16.20 -19.13
N LEU A 875 4.70 -15.07 -19.38
CA LEU A 875 4.45 -14.57 -20.74
C LEU A 875 5.70 -13.94 -21.39
N LYS A 876 6.86 -13.99 -20.71
CA LYS A 876 8.16 -13.48 -21.15
C LYS A 876 8.21 -11.96 -21.39
N ASP A 877 7.29 -11.20 -20.82
CA ASP A 877 7.30 -9.74 -20.80
C ASP A 877 8.09 -9.24 -19.57
N TYR A 878 9.40 -9.47 -19.61
CA TYR A 878 10.29 -9.21 -18.48
C TYR A 878 10.42 -7.72 -18.15
N ASP A 879 10.27 -6.85 -19.15
CA ASP A 879 10.42 -5.40 -18.98
C ASP A 879 9.25 -4.85 -18.14
N THR A 880 8.02 -5.28 -18.44
CA THR A 880 6.84 -4.93 -17.63
C THR A 880 6.90 -5.56 -16.24
N ALA A 881 7.31 -6.83 -16.15
CA ALA A 881 7.47 -7.51 -14.86
C ALA A 881 8.48 -6.80 -13.95
N LEU A 882 9.65 -6.41 -14.49
CA LEU A 882 10.70 -5.73 -13.74
C LEU A 882 10.27 -4.33 -13.31
N LYS A 883 9.54 -3.60 -14.16
CA LYS A 883 8.96 -2.31 -13.79
C LYS A 883 8.00 -2.46 -12.60
N LEU A 884 7.06 -3.41 -12.67
CA LEU A 884 6.12 -3.68 -11.58
C LEU A 884 6.83 -4.10 -10.29
N ILE A 885 7.90 -4.89 -10.39
CA ILE A 885 8.75 -5.26 -9.25
C ILE A 885 9.39 -4.02 -8.63
N ASN A 886 9.95 -3.12 -9.42
CA ASN A 886 10.58 -1.90 -8.92
C ASN A 886 9.58 -0.96 -8.25
N ASP A 887 8.42 -0.75 -8.89
CA ASP A 887 7.31 0.03 -8.32
C ASP A 887 6.84 -0.57 -6.98
N ALA A 888 6.72 -1.90 -6.91
CA ALA A 888 6.31 -2.59 -5.69
C ALA A 888 7.37 -2.52 -4.58
N LYS A 889 8.66 -2.69 -4.87
CA LYS A 889 9.75 -2.58 -3.88
C LYS A 889 9.86 -1.16 -3.31
N ALA A 890 9.63 -0.14 -4.12
CA ALA A 890 9.66 1.24 -3.65
C ALA A 890 8.60 1.51 -2.57
N TYR A 891 7.45 0.82 -2.68
CA TYR A 891 6.33 0.95 -1.75
C TYR A 891 6.40 -0.05 -0.58
N TYR A 892 6.71 -1.32 -0.84
CA TYR A 892 6.75 -2.41 0.15
C TYR A 892 8.19 -2.80 0.50
N GLN A 893 8.87 -1.94 1.26
CA GLN A 893 10.31 -2.07 1.55
C GLN A 893 10.65 -3.23 2.48
N ASP A 894 9.70 -3.69 3.31
CA ASP A 894 9.87 -4.75 4.30
C ASP A 894 9.31 -6.11 3.84
N ILE A 895 8.78 -6.20 2.61
CA ILE A 895 8.26 -7.44 2.03
C ILE A 895 9.32 -8.06 1.10
N PRO A 896 9.98 -9.17 1.50
CA PRO A 896 11.03 -9.79 0.69
C PRO A 896 10.53 -10.41 -0.62
N ASP A 897 9.22 -10.62 -0.77
CA ASP A 897 8.62 -11.29 -1.93
C ASP A 897 8.96 -10.61 -3.27
N PHE A 898 8.97 -9.28 -3.34
CA PHE A 898 9.21 -8.59 -4.61
C PHE A 898 10.68 -8.68 -5.04
N LYS A 899 11.60 -8.62 -4.07
CA LYS A 899 13.02 -8.88 -4.28
C LYS A 899 13.25 -10.34 -4.67
N PHE A 900 12.53 -11.27 -4.03
CA PHE A 900 12.57 -12.68 -4.40
C PHE A 900 12.08 -12.90 -5.83
N LEU A 901 10.98 -12.25 -6.24
CA LEU A 901 10.47 -12.31 -7.62
C LEU A 901 11.46 -11.69 -8.63
N GLU A 902 12.21 -10.67 -8.24
CA GLU A 902 13.32 -10.15 -9.06
C GLU A 902 14.41 -11.20 -9.27
N GLY A 903 14.82 -11.88 -8.19
CA GLY A 903 15.75 -13.00 -8.27
C GLY A 903 15.23 -14.15 -9.17
N MET A 904 13.95 -14.48 -9.06
CA MET A 904 13.30 -15.47 -9.93
C MET A 904 13.29 -15.03 -11.39
N LEU A 905 13.02 -13.75 -11.68
CA LEU A 905 13.09 -13.20 -13.03
C LEU A 905 14.51 -13.30 -13.59
N TYR A 906 15.54 -13.03 -12.78
CA TYR A 906 16.93 -13.24 -13.19
C TYR A 906 17.28 -14.71 -13.41
N ILE A 907 16.70 -15.65 -12.66
CA ILE A 907 16.83 -17.09 -12.93
C ILE A 907 16.25 -17.46 -14.30
N GLU A 908 15.06 -16.97 -14.65
CA GLU A 908 14.45 -17.21 -15.96
C GLU A 908 15.33 -16.65 -17.10
N GLN A 909 16.05 -15.56 -16.83
CA GLN A 909 17.05 -14.99 -17.74
C GLN A 909 18.43 -15.65 -17.64
N LYS A 910 18.61 -16.71 -16.84
CA LYS A 910 19.90 -17.40 -16.59
C LYS A 910 20.98 -16.52 -15.95
N ARG A 911 20.61 -15.39 -15.36
CA ARG A 911 21.50 -14.43 -14.69
C ARG A 911 21.72 -14.83 -13.23
N TYR A 912 22.28 -16.02 -13.01
CA TYR A 912 22.35 -16.66 -11.70
C TYR A 912 23.13 -15.86 -10.65
N LYS A 913 24.21 -15.17 -11.03
CA LYS A 913 24.98 -14.33 -10.11
C LYS A 913 24.13 -13.20 -9.53
N LYS A 914 23.40 -12.49 -10.40
CA LYS A 914 22.49 -11.42 -10.01
C LYS A 914 21.31 -11.94 -9.19
N ALA A 915 20.78 -13.12 -9.55
CA ALA A 915 19.75 -13.78 -8.76
C ALA A 915 20.23 -14.07 -7.32
N ILE A 916 21.47 -14.55 -7.15
CA ILE A 916 22.07 -14.78 -5.82
C ILE A 916 22.14 -13.50 -5.00
N GLU A 917 22.52 -12.36 -5.60
CA GLU A 917 22.53 -11.06 -4.92
C GLU A 917 21.13 -10.73 -4.38
N MET A 918 20.09 -10.87 -5.21
CA MET A 918 18.73 -10.57 -4.80
C MET A 918 18.25 -11.47 -3.66
N PHE A 919 18.52 -12.79 -3.74
CA PHE A 919 18.13 -13.72 -2.69
C PHE A 919 18.92 -13.55 -1.39
N LYS A 920 20.18 -13.11 -1.45
CA LYS A 920 20.94 -12.76 -0.23
C LYS A 920 20.33 -11.56 0.46
N GLU A 921 19.97 -10.53 -0.28
CA GLU A 921 19.24 -9.38 0.27
C GLU A 921 17.90 -9.82 0.88
N CYS A 922 17.17 -10.75 0.26
CA CYS A 922 15.96 -11.31 0.89
C CYS A 922 16.24 -11.94 2.27
N ILE A 923 17.35 -12.68 2.41
CA ILE A 923 17.74 -13.28 3.70
C ILE A 923 18.10 -12.21 4.73
N GLU A 924 18.75 -11.12 4.30
CA GLU A 924 19.08 -9.97 5.16
C GLU A 924 17.82 -9.23 5.64
N MET A 925 16.80 -9.13 4.80
CA MET A 925 15.50 -8.54 5.16
C MET A 925 14.74 -9.38 6.21
N GLY A 926 14.86 -10.71 6.15
CA GLY A 926 14.11 -11.63 7.00
C GLY A 926 12.64 -11.80 6.59
N GLU A 927 11.90 -12.61 7.34
CA GLU A 927 10.46 -12.83 7.09
C GLU A 927 9.65 -11.61 7.49
N TYR A 928 8.68 -11.25 6.65
CA TYR A 928 7.75 -10.15 6.91
C TYR A 928 6.90 -10.40 8.17
N GLN A 929 6.75 -9.38 9.01
CA GLN A 929 6.08 -9.47 10.32
C GLN A 929 4.69 -8.82 10.38
N GLY A 930 4.21 -8.19 9.30
CA GLY A 930 2.89 -7.56 9.26
C GLY A 930 1.78 -8.46 8.69
N LEU A 931 0.70 -7.85 8.18
CA LEU A 931 -0.56 -8.54 7.84
C LEU A 931 -0.81 -8.76 6.35
N HIS A 932 0.07 -8.26 5.49
CA HIS A 932 0.01 -8.51 4.05
C HIS A 932 0.16 -10.01 3.72
N VAL A 933 -0.50 -10.42 2.64
CA VAL A 933 -0.44 -11.81 2.15
C VAL A 933 0.88 -12.06 1.41
N THR A 934 1.74 -12.89 2.00
CA THR A 934 3.13 -13.10 1.56
C THR A 934 3.42 -14.56 1.24
N MET A 935 4.47 -14.81 0.46
CA MET A 935 5.02 -16.14 0.27
C MET A 935 5.89 -16.50 1.47
N GLY A 936 5.59 -17.60 2.14
CA GLY A 936 6.40 -18.04 3.25
C GLY A 936 7.79 -18.48 2.79
N GLY A 937 8.81 -18.11 3.57
CA GLY A 937 10.19 -18.54 3.37
C GLY A 937 11.02 -17.64 2.44
N THR A 938 10.44 -16.61 1.83
CA THR A 938 11.15 -15.72 0.90
C THR A 938 12.24 -14.92 1.60
N GLY A 939 12.10 -14.63 2.89
CA GLY A 939 13.14 -14.02 3.72
C GLY A 939 14.07 -15.03 4.40
N SER A 940 13.94 -16.33 4.11
CA SER A 940 14.69 -17.38 4.81
C SER A 940 14.98 -18.61 3.93
N TYR A 941 14.30 -19.73 4.18
CA TYR A 941 14.63 -21.03 3.58
C TYR A 941 14.38 -21.10 2.07
N ARG A 942 13.39 -20.36 1.55
CA ARG A 942 13.04 -20.36 0.13
C ARG A 942 14.07 -19.57 -0.68
N ALA A 943 14.48 -18.39 -0.19
CA ALA A 943 15.60 -17.65 -0.78
C ALA A 943 16.89 -18.47 -0.74
N ARG A 944 17.20 -19.11 0.40
CA ARG A 944 18.39 -19.96 0.52
C ARG A 944 18.37 -21.15 -0.45
N HIS A 945 17.22 -21.79 -0.64
CA HIS A 945 17.05 -22.84 -1.65
C HIS A 945 17.36 -22.28 -3.05
N MET A 946 16.84 -21.10 -3.40
CA MET A 946 17.12 -20.51 -4.71
C MET A 946 18.58 -20.09 -4.90
N ILE A 947 19.29 -19.69 -3.83
CA ILE A 947 20.76 -19.49 -3.87
C ILE A 947 21.47 -20.82 -4.17
N ALA A 948 21.11 -21.90 -3.46
CA ALA A 948 21.68 -23.22 -3.69
C ALA A 948 21.46 -23.67 -5.15
N TYR A 949 20.25 -23.49 -5.66
CA TYR A 949 19.90 -23.75 -7.05
C TYR A 949 20.76 -22.93 -8.03
N CYS A 950 20.98 -21.64 -7.76
CA CYS A 950 21.85 -20.81 -8.60
C CYS A 950 23.30 -21.29 -8.56
N TYR A 951 23.81 -21.71 -7.41
CA TYR A 951 25.15 -22.30 -7.31
C TYR A 951 25.29 -23.60 -8.09
N GLU A 952 24.27 -24.47 -8.07
CA GLU A 952 24.25 -25.67 -8.93
C GLU A 952 24.38 -25.29 -10.40
N ARG A 953 23.60 -24.30 -10.85
CA ARG A 953 23.61 -23.85 -12.24
C ARG A 953 24.92 -23.20 -12.65
N LEU A 954 25.67 -22.66 -11.70
CA LEU A 954 27.02 -22.13 -11.89
C LEU A 954 28.12 -23.19 -11.71
N GLY A 955 27.79 -24.46 -11.51
CA GLY A 955 28.76 -25.54 -11.28
C GLY A 955 29.44 -25.51 -9.90
N LYS A 956 29.02 -24.62 -8.99
CA LYS A 956 29.58 -24.45 -7.64
C LYS A 956 28.94 -25.41 -6.65
N LEU A 957 29.09 -26.71 -6.89
CA LEU A 957 28.41 -27.76 -6.11
C LEU A 957 28.70 -27.71 -4.60
N HIS A 958 29.94 -27.39 -4.21
CA HIS A 958 30.30 -27.26 -2.79
C HIS A 958 29.51 -26.13 -2.10
N ASP A 959 29.34 -24.98 -2.75
CA ASP A 959 28.56 -23.86 -2.22
C ASP A 959 27.07 -24.22 -2.16
N ALA A 960 26.54 -24.88 -3.18
CA ALA A 960 25.15 -25.35 -3.20
C ALA A 960 24.85 -26.31 -2.02
N VAL A 961 25.73 -27.31 -1.80
CA VAL A 961 25.60 -28.28 -0.70
C VAL A 961 25.62 -27.59 0.66
N ARG A 962 26.49 -26.58 0.85
CA ARG A 962 26.55 -25.79 2.09
C ARG A 962 25.20 -25.12 2.37
N GLU A 963 24.62 -24.44 1.38
CA GLU A 963 23.33 -23.77 1.53
C GLU A 963 22.19 -24.75 1.84
N TYR A 964 22.16 -25.91 1.17
CA TYR A 964 21.18 -26.96 1.44
C TYR A 964 21.27 -27.52 2.85
N ILE A 965 22.48 -27.74 3.38
CA ILE A 965 22.69 -28.21 4.76
C ILE A 965 22.13 -27.21 5.77
N GLU A 966 22.33 -25.90 5.58
CA GLU A 966 21.77 -24.87 6.47
C GLU A 966 20.24 -24.89 6.49
N ILE A 967 19.61 -25.18 5.35
CA ILE A 967 18.16 -25.37 5.29
C ILE A 967 17.74 -26.58 6.13
N LEU A 968 18.42 -27.72 5.99
CA LEU A 968 18.07 -28.95 6.71
C LEU A 968 18.27 -28.86 8.23
N LYS A 969 19.22 -28.05 8.71
CA LYS A 969 19.37 -27.80 10.16
C LYS A 969 18.10 -27.19 10.78
N THR A 970 17.40 -26.37 10.02
CA THR A 970 16.20 -25.63 10.49
C THR A 970 14.91 -26.33 10.08
N TYR A 971 14.89 -26.92 8.89
CA TYR A 971 13.75 -27.63 8.29
C TYR A 971 14.15 -29.07 7.94
N PRO A 972 14.33 -29.95 8.94
CA PRO A 972 14.84 -31.32 8.75
C PRO A 972 13.86 -32.27 8.05
N ASN A 973 12.73 -31.74 7.55
CA ASN A 973 11.71 -32.45 6.77
C ASN A 973 11.49 -31.82 5.37
N TYR A 974 12.35 -30.89 4.92
CA TYR A 974 12.19 -30.24 3.61
C TYR A 974 12.58 -31.19 2.46
N ARG A 975 11.56 -31.82 1.87
CA ARG A 975 11.67 -32.87 0.85
C ARG A 975 12.50 -32.50 -0.37
N ASP A 976 12.26 -31.34 -0.95
CA ASP A 976 12.94 -30.94 -2.19
C ASP A 976 14.46 -30.83 -1.98
N VAL A 977 14.88 -30.42 -0.78
CA VAL A 977 16.31 -30.37 -0.41
C VAL A 977 16.90 -31.78 -0.27
N PHE A 978 16.16 -32.75 0.27
CA PHE A 978 16.65 -34.14 0.31
C PHE A 978 16.87 -34.70 -1.08
N ILE A 979 15.88 -34.51 -1.97
CA ILE A 979 15.95 -35.01 -3.35
C ILE A 979 17.15 -34.38 -4.05
N LYS A 980 17.35 -33.06 -3.92
CA LYS A 980 18.47 -32.35 -4.54
C LYS A 980 19.83 -32.80 -4.00
N LEU A 981 19.99 -32.88 -2.68
CA LEU A 981 21.23 -33.38 -2.08
C LEU A 981 21.50 -34.82 -2.47
N PHE A 982 20.45 -35.65 -2.57
CA PHE A 982 20.59 -37.04 -2.98
C PHE A 982 21.09 -37.12 -4.43
N ASP A 983 20.46 -36.38 -5.34
CA ASP A 983 20.86 -36.33 -6.75
C ASP A 983 22.31 -35.84 -6.93
N ILE A 984 22.74 -34.87 -6.12
CA ILE A 984 24.13 -34.38 -6.13
C ILE A 984 25.07 -35.46 -5.60
N PHE A 985 24.80 -36.06 -4.45
CA PHE A 985 25.72 -37.01 -3.84
C PHE A 985 25.74 -38.35 -4.56
N VAL A 986 24.62 -38.89 -5.03
CA VAL A 986 24.58 -40.20 -5.69
C VAL A 986 25.42 -40.25 -6.97
N ARG A 987 25.65 -39.10 -7.61
CA ARG A 987 26.50 -38.97 -8.80
C ARG A 987 27.98 -38.84 -8.49
N ASN A 988 28.34 -38.44 -7.27
CA ASN A 988 29.70 -38.03 -6.91
C ASN A 988 30.31 -38.84 -5.74
N GLU A 989 29.48 -39.54 -4.96
CA GLU A 989 29.85 -40.22 -3.72
C GLU A 989 29.39 -41.67 -3.72
N LYS A 990 30.02 -42.48 -2.86
CA LYS A 990 29.61 -43.87 -2.66
C LYS A 990 28.26 -43.91 -1.91
N PRO A 991 27.30 -44.76 -2.31
CA PRO A 991 25.97 -44.83 -1.69
C PRO A 991 26.00 -45.05 -0.17
N GLU A 992 27.00 -45.73 0.37
CA GLU A 992 27.18 -45.90 1.81
C GLU A 992 27.49 -44.56 2.52
N SER A 993 28.27 -43.68 1.88
CA SER A 993 28.55 -42.31 2.34
C SER A 993 27.30 -41.44 2.25
N VAL A 994 26.53 -41.55 1.16
CA VAL A 994 25.25 -40.86 0.98
C VAL A 994 24.28 -41.23 2.11
N LYS A 995 24.17 -42.53 2.42
CA LYS A 995 23.37 -43.06 3.54
C LYS A 995 23.82 -42.47 4.87
N GLY A 996 25.12 -42.46 5.14
CA GLY A 996 25.70 -41.89 6.36
C GLY A 996 25.36 -40.40 6.55
N PHE A 997 25.36 -39.63 5.47
CA PHE A 997 24.95 -38.22 5.49
C PHE A 997 23.48 -38.05 5.86
N PHE A 998 22.56 -38.72 5.15
CA PHE A 998 21.13 -38.54 5.40
C PHE A 998 20.72 -39.05 6.79
N ASN A 999 21.36 -40.09 7.30
CA ASN A 999 21.14 -40.53 8.68
C ASN A 999 21.53 -39.46 9.71
N LYS A 1000 22.46 -38.55 9.40
CA LYS A 1000 22.88 -37.48 10.32
C LYS A 1000 21.95 -36.28 10.32
N TYR A 1001 21.39 -35.91 9.17
CA TYR A 1001 20.69 -34.62 8.98
C TYR A 1001 19.18 -34.73 8.73
N VAL A 1002 18.64 -35.94 8.54
CA VAL A 1002 17.20 -36.19 8.39
C VAL A 1002 16.62 -36.74 9.68
N ASP A 1003 15.41 -36.32 10.03
CA ASP A 1003 14.70 -36.86 11.20
C ASP A 1003 14.39 -38.35 11.02
N GLN A 1004 15.13 -39.18 11.77
CA GLN A 1004 14.99 -40.63 11.78
C GLN A 1004 13.72 -41.12 12.48
N LYS A 1005 12.99 -40.25 13.20
CA LYS A 1005 11.73 -40.63 13.86
C LYS A 1005 10.54 -40.62 12.91
N ASN A 1006 10.69 -40.03 11.72
CA ASN A 1006 9.62 -39.89 10.76
C ASN A 1006 9.66 -41.02 9.70
N PRO A 1007 8.72 -41.99 9.73
CA PRO A 1007 8.74 -43.12 8.81
C PRO A 1007 8.57 -42.72 7.33
N TYR A 1008 7.97 -41.56 7.05
CA TYR A 1008 7.83 -41.05 5.67
C TYR A 1008 9.17 -40.61 5.07
N ASN A 1009 10.11 -40.11 5.89
CA ASN A 1009 11.44 -39.74 5.41
C ASN A 1009 12.21 -40.98 4.92
N PHE A 1010 12.09 -42.10 5.63
CA PHE A 1010 12.66 -43.38 5.19
C PHE A 1010 12.01 -43.90 3.91
N ALA A 1011 10.68 -43.79 3.78
CA ALA A 1011 10.00 -44.16 2.54
C ALA A 1011 10.44 -43.31 1.33
N ILE A 1012 10.69 -42.00 1.51
CA ILE A 1012 11.22 -41.13 0.46
C ILE A 1012 12.65 -41.54 0.07
N LEU A 1013 13.53 -41.73 1.06
CA LEU A 1013 14.91 -42.16 0.80
C LEU A 1013 14.95 -43.52 0.11
N ALA A 1014 14.12 -44.47 0.53
CA ALA A 1014 14.00 -45.76 -0.14
C ALA A 1014 13.60 -45.59 -1.62
N LYS A 1015 12.59 -44.78 -1.93
CA LYS A 1015 12.19 -44.48 -3.32
C LYS A 1015 13.32 -43.87 -4.15
N LEU A 1016 14.11 -42.96 -3.57
CA LEU A 1016 15.25 -42.35 -4.27
C LEU A 1016 16.33 -43.39 -4.60
N TYR A 1017 16.66 -44.28 -3.67
CA TYR A 1017 17.59 -45.39 -3.92
C TYR A 1017 17.04 -46.40 -4.95
N MET A 1018 15.72 -46.68 -4.94
CA MET A 1018 15.07 -47.52 -5.95
C MET A 1018 15.19 -46.91 -7.35
N ASN A 1019 15.00 -45.59 -7.49
CA ASN A 1019 15.08 -44.90 -8.79
C ASN A 1019 16.47 -44.97 -9.44
N VAL A 1020 17.53 -45.14 -8.64
CA VAL A 1020 18.91 -45.34 -9.11
C VAL A 1020 19.33 -46.82 -9.14
N GLY A 1021 18.38 -47.75 -8.94
CA GLY A 1021 18.61 -49.20 -9.01
C GLY A 1021 19.27 -49.82 -7.77
N ARG A 1022 19.42 -49.09 -6.66
CA ARG A 1022 20.02 -49.58 -5.40
C ARG A 1022 18.95 -50.11 -4.45
N PHE A 1023 18.29 -51.18 -4.88
CA PHE A 1023 17.24 -51.85 -4.11
C PHE A 1023 17.74 -52.45 -2.78
N ASP A 1024 19.02 -52.80 -2.70
CA ASP A 1024 19.68 -53.28 -1.48
C ASP A 1024 19.67 -52.22 -0.36
N VAL A 1025 20.04 -50.97 -0.67
CA VAL A 1025 20.04 -49.86 0.30
C VAL A 1025 18.62 -49.41 0.61
N ALA A 1026 17.73 -49.41 -0.39
CA ALA A 1026 16.32 -49.10 -0.20
C ALA A 1026 15.65 -50.05 0.80
N LYS A 1027 15.98 -51.36 0.73
CA LYS A 1027 15.50 -52.38 1.67
C LYS A 1027 15.85 -52.01 3.11
N GLU A 1028 17.10 -51.61 3.37
CA GLU A 1028 17.55 -51.26 4.72
C GLU A 1028 16.74 -50.11 5.32
N TYR A 1029 16.33 -49.12 4.53
CA TYR A 1029 15.46 -48.04 5.00
C TYR A 1029 14.02 -48.49 5.29
N LEU A 1030 13.46 -49.38 4.46
CA LEU A 1030 12.10 -49.90 4.67
C LEU A 1030 12.01 -50.88 5.85
N ASP A 1031 13.10 -51.60 6.16
CA ASP A 1031 13.17 -52.52 7.30
C ASP A 1031 13.18 -51.78 8.66
N GLU A 1032 13.64 -50.52 8.69
CA GLU A 1032 13.63 -49.66 9.89
C GLU A 1032 12.24 -49.08 10.21
N ILE A 1033 11.29 -49.14 9.28
CA ILE A 1033 9.92 -48.65 9.49
C ILE A 1033 9.15 -49.66 10.35
N LYS A 1034 8.97 -49.33 11.64
CA LYS A 1034 8.27 -50.16 12.64
C LYS A 1034 6.76 -49.90 12.76
N MET A 1035 6.27 -48.85 12.13
CA MET A 1035 4.85 -48.50 12.09
C MET A 1035 4.25 -48.97 10.78
N ASP A 1036 3.03 -49.51 10.84
CA ASP A 1036 2.28 -49.83 9.63
C ASP A 1036 1.85 -48.52 8.95
N ILE A 1037 2.39 -48.28 7.75
CA ILE A 1037 2.02 -47.12 6.92
C ILE A 1037 1.48 -47.63 5.60
N ALA A 1038 0.39 -47.04 5.12
CA ALA A 1038 -0.26 -47.44 3.86
C ALA A 1038 0.75 -47.45 2.70
N GLY A 1039 0.83 -48.55 1.96
CA GLY A 1039 1.75 -48.72 0.83
C GLY A 1039 3.15 -49.21 1.21
N LEU A 1040 3.44 -49.47 2.50
CA LEU A 1040 4.73 -49.99 2.94
C LEU A 1040 5.02 -51.37 2.33
N ASN A 1041 4.02 -52.25 2.33
CA ASN A 1041 4.17 -53.60 1.77
C ASN A 1041 4.37 -53.52 0.25
N THR A 1042 3.68 -52.61 -0.44
CA THR A 1042 3.89 -52.33 -1.86
C THR A 1042 5.33 -51.88 -2.13
N LEU A 1043 5.87 -50.95 -1.33
CA LEU A 1043 7.27 -50.50 -1.48
C LEU A 1043 8.27 -51.64 -1.21
N LYS A 1044 8.03 -52.47 -0.19
CA LYS A 1044 8.85 -53.67 0.07
C LYS A 1044 8.77 -54.64 -1.10
N GLY A 1045 7.58 -54.88 -1.64
CA GLY A 1045 7.37 -55.72 -2.82
C GLY A 1045 8.14 -55.23 -4.03
N ILE A 1046 8.11 -53.92 -4.32
CA ILE A 1046 8.88 -53.31 -5.41
C ILE A 1046 10.39 -53.48 -5.20
N VAL A 1047 10.86 -53.33 -3.96
CA VAL A 1047 12.28 -53.55 -3.62
C VAL A 1047 12.69 -55.00 -3.90
N TYR A 1048 11.89 -55.99 -3.48
CA TYR A 1048 12.19 -57.40 -3.76
C TYR A 1048 12.06 -57.75 -5.25
N LEU A 1049 11.13 -57.11 -5.98
CA LEU A 1049 11.01 -57.22 -7.44
C LEU A 1049 12.30 -56.74 -8.12
N GLY A 1050 12.83 -55.58 -7.72
CA GLY A 1050 14.12 -55.06 -8.21
C GLY A 1050 15.34 -55.91 -7.80
N LEU A 1051 15.27 -56.57 -6.63
CA LEU A 1051 16.27 -57.56 -6.19
C LEU A 1051 16.11 -58.94 -6.88
N LYS A 1052 15.11 -59.09 -7.75
CA LYS A 1052 14.76 -60.34 -8.47
C LYS A 1052 14.35 -61.50 -7.56
N ASP A 1053 13.88 -61.21 -6.35
CA ASP A 1053 13.26 -62.16 -5.42
C ASP A 1053 11.73 -62.10 -5.59
N TYR A 1054 11.26 -62.64 -6.71
CA TYR A 1054 9.86 -62.49 -7.14
C TYR A 1054 8.85 -63.13 -6.18
N ASN A 1055 9.25 -64.22 -5.50
CA ASN A 1055 8.38 -64.89 -4.53
C ASN A 1055 8.08 -63.98 -3.33
N ARG A 1056 9.13 -63.38 -2.74
CA ARG A 1056 8.93 -62.40 -1.66
C ARG A 1056 8.22 -61.15 -2.15
N ALA A 1057 8.52 -60.68 -3.35
CA ALA A 1057 7.80 -59.55 -3.94
C ALA A 1057 6.29 -59.83 -3.96
N MET A 1058 5.90 -61.03 -4.38
CA MET A 1058 4.50 -61.47 -4.42
C MET A 1058 3.86 -61.54 -3.03
N GLU A 1059 4.56 -62.10 -2.02
CA GLU A 1059 4.07 -62.14 -0.63
C GLU A 1059 3.77 -60.74 -0.09
N PHE A 1060 4.64 -59.76 -0.38
CA PHE A 1060 4.42 -58.38 0.02
C PHE A 1060 3.27 -57.73 -0.74
N PHE A 1061 3.11 -58.00 -2.04
CA PHE A 1061 1.97 -57.46 -2.79
C PHE A 1061 0.62 -58.03 -2.29
N GLU A 1062 0.59 -59.31 -1.93
CA GLU A 1062 -0.61 -59.98 -1.41
C GLU A 1062 -0.98 -59.58 0.02
N SER A 1063 -0.01 -59.11 0.81
CA SER A 1063 -0.22 -58.62 2.17
C SER A 1063 -0.56 -57.13 2.25
N GLU A 1064 -0.68 -56.42 1.13
CA GLU A 1064 -1.15 -55.03 1.11
C GLU A 1064 -2.68 -54.96 1.31
N HIS A 1065 -3.12 -53.99 2.10
CA HIS A 1065 -4.52 -53.79 2.44
C HIS A 1065 -4.97 -52.35 2.20
N GLU A 1066 -6.28 -52.11 2.26
CA GLU A 1066 -6.88 -50.77 2.20
C GLU A 1066 -6.54 -49.95 0.92
N LYS A 1067 -6.24 -48.65 1.06
CA LYS A 1067 -6.14 -47.67 -0.04
C LYS A 1067 -4.96 -47.89 -1.00
N ALA A 1068 -3.93 -48.64 -0.60
CA ALA A 1068 -2.76 -48.94 -1.43
C ALA A 1068 -2.93 -50.22 -2.28
N LYS A 1069 -4.06 -50.91 -2.13
CA LYS A 1069 -4.30 -52.22 -2.76
C LYS A 1069 -4.24 -52.17 -4.29
N ASN A 1070 -4.76 -51.13 -4.94
CA ASN A 1070 -4.68 -51.01 -6.41
C ASN A 1070 -3.25 -50.83 -6.92
N ASP A 1071 -2.43 -50.04 -6.23
CA ASP A 1071 -1.02 -49.88 -6.58
C ASP A 1071 -0.25 -51.18 -6.38
N SER A 1072 -0.56 -51.93 -5.31
CA SER A 1072 -0.02 -53.28 -5.11
C SER A 1072 -0.43 -54.25 -6.22
N ILE A 1073 -1.72 -54.24 -6.63
CA ILE A 1073 -2.22 -55.10 -7.72
C ILE A 1073 -1.53 -54.74 -9.05
N TYR A 1074 -1.32 -53.45 -9.34
CA TYR A 1074 -0.54 -53.02 -10.52
C TYR A 1074 0.85 -53.66 -10.51
N HIS A 1075 1.57 -53.58 -9.39
CA HIS A 1075 2.93 -54.12 -9.29
C HIS A 1075 2.94 -55.66 -9.24
N LYS A 1076 1.88 -56.31 -8.75
CA LYS A 1076 1.65 -57.74 -8.89
C LYS A 1076 1.52 -58.17 -10.35
N ILE A 1077 0.69 -57.46 -11.14
CA ILE A 1077 0.55 -57.70 -12.58
C ILE A 1077 1.88 -57.50 -13.29
N LEU A 1078 2.62 -56.43 -12.95
CA LEU A 1078 3.95 -56.18 -13.47
C LEU A 1078 4.94 -57.30 -13.11
N CYS A 1079 4.94 -57.77 -11.86
CA CYS A 1079 5.76 -58.90 -11.42
C CYS A 1079 5.44 -60.17 -12.21
N CYS A 1080 4.15 -60.49 -12.40
CA CYS A 1080 3.73 -61.63 -13.23
C CYS A 1080 4.16 -61.45 -14.69
N LEU A 1081 4.05 -60.25 -15.26
CA LEU A 1081 4.51 -59.93 -16.62
C LEU A 1081 6.02 -60.16 -16.78
N VAL A 1082 6.83 -59.70 -15.82
CA VAL A 1082 8.29 -59.91 -15.81
C VAL A 1082 8.65 -61.39 -15.67
N MET A 1083 7.87 -62.16 -14.89
CA MET A 1083 8.03 -63.62 -14.80
C MET A 1083 7.47 -64.40 -16.00
N ASN A 1084 6.85 -63.72 -16.97
CA ASN A 1084 6.10 -64.34 -18.07
C ASN A 1084 4.94 -65.27 -17.60
N ASP A 1085 4.36 -64.99 -16.43
CA ASP A 1085 3.21 -65.70 -15.86
C ASP A 1085 1.91 -65.00 -16.25
N ILE A 1086 1.52 -65.16 -17.52
CA ILE A 1086 0.38 -64.47 -18.12
C ILE A 1086 -0.95 -64.86 -17.46
N GLU A 1087 -1.10 -66.12 -17.01
CA GLU A 1087 -2.36 -66.56 -16.38
C GLU A 1087 -2.61 -65.85 -15.06
N ASN A 1088 -1.61 -65.76 -14.18
CA ASN A 1088 -1.79 -65.08 -12.91
C ASN A 1088 -1.82 -63.55 -13.08
N ALA A 1089 -1.12 -63.00 -14.09
CA ALA A 1089 -1.27 -61.59 -14.46
C ALA A 1089 -2.71 -61.26 -14.85
N LYS A 1090 -3.35 -62.11 -15.67
CA LYS A 1090 -4.76 -61.94 -16.08
C LYS A 1090 -5.73 -62.08 -14.90
N LYS A 1091 -5.46 -62.98 -13.94
CA LYS A 1091 -6.28 -63.08 -12.72
C LYS A 1091 -6.20 -61.80 -11.89
N ALA A 1092 -4.99 -61.30 -11.62
CA ALA A 1092 -4.78 -60.07 -10.86
C ALA A 1092 -5.37 -58.83 -11.58
N LEU A 1093 -5.38 -58.82 -12.92
CA LEU A 1093 -5.99 -57.75 -13.71
C LEU A 1093 -7.49 -57.55 -13.45
N TRP A 1094 -8.22 -58.63 -13.13
CA TRP A 1094 -9.65 -58.52 -12.80
C TRP A 1094 -9.90 -57.87 -11.45
N GLU A 1095 -8.92 -57.95 -10.54
CA GLU A 1095 -8.95 -57.27 -9.24
C GLU A 1095 -8.60 -55.79 -9.33
N LEU A 1096 -7.92 -55.37 -10.41
CA LEU A 1096 -7.59 -53.97 -10.66
C LEU A 1096 -8.86 -53.20 -11.03
N GLU A 1097 -9.07 -52.03 -10.41
CA GLU A 1097 -10.17 -51.13 -10.76
C GLU A 1097 -10.10 -50.68 -12.23
N ASP A 1098 -11.27 -50.35 -12.79
CA ASP A 1098 -11.36 -49.83 -14.16
C ASP A 1098 -10.59 -48.51 -14.28
N SER A 1099 -9.50 -48.55 -15.04
CA SER A 1099 -8.47 -47.52 -15.07
C SER A 1099 -7.73 -47.53 -16.41
N ALA A 1100 -7.02 -46.44 -16.71
CA ALA A 1100 -6.12 -46.39 -17.87
C ALA A 1100 -5.04 -47.49 -17.81
N ASP A 1101 -4.54 -47.81 -16.60
CA ASP A 1101 -3.60 -48.92 -16.39
C ASP A 1101 -4.22 -50.27 -16.74
N LYS A 1102 -5.47 -50.52 -16.31
CA LYS A 1102 -6.19 -51.75 -16.67
C LYS A 1102 -6.37 -51.89 -18.18
N LYS A 1103 -6.80 -50.81 -18.84
CA LYS A 1103 -6.95 -50.76 -20.31
C LYS A 1103 -5.62 -50.98 -21.04
N LEU A 1104 -4.53 -50.41 -20.51
CA LEU A 1104 -3.19 -50.62 -21.04
C LEU A 1104 -2.76 -52.08 -20.90
N PHE A 1105 -2.91 -52.68 -19.72
CA PHE A 1105 -2.60 -54.09 -19.52
C PHE A 1105 -3.46 -55.01 -20.40
N LEU A 1106 -4.76 -54.74 -20.55
CA LEU A 1106 -5.61 -55.46 -21.51
C LEU A 1106 -5.09 -55.35 -22.96
N THR A 1107 -4.49 -54.21 -23.32
CA THR A 1107 -3.84 -54.02 -24.63
C THR A 1107 -2.57 -54.87 -24.73
N ILE A 1108 -1.75 -54.89 -23.69
CA ILE A 1108 -0.52 -55.70 -23.62
C ILE A 1108 -0.85 -57.19 -23.74
N PHE A 1109 -1.92 -57.66 -23.10
CA PHE A 1109 -2.37 -59.06 -23.17
C PHE A 1109 -3.15 -59.42 -24.45
N GLY A 1110 -3.42 -58.45 -25.32
CA GLY A 1110 -4.16 -58.66 -26.58
C GLY A 1110 -5.67 -58.85 -26.42
N GLU A 1111 -6.24 -58.56 -25.25
CA GLU A 1111 -7.67 -58.74 -24.93
C GLU A 1111 -8.52 -57.56 -25.42
N PHE A 1112 -7.97 -56.35 -25.40
CA PHE A 1112 -8.65 -55.13 -25.82
C PHE A 1112 -7.64 -54.07 -26.24
N LYS A 1113 -7.79 -53.46 -27.42
CA LYS A 1113 -6.89 -52.40 -27.89
C LYS A 1113 -7.41 -51.02 -27.49
N ALA A 1114 -6.83 -50.44 -26.44
CA ALA A 1114 -7.18 -49.10 -25.98
C ALA A 1114 -6.67 -48.00 -26.92
N ALA A 1115 -7.42 -46.91 -27.04
CA ALA A 1115 -6.99 -45.71 -27.76
C ALA A 1115 -5.79 -45.06 -27.04
N TYR A 1116 -4.78 -44.62 -27.79
CA TYR A 1116 -3.55 -44.06 -27.22
C TYR A 1116 -3.81 -42.90 -26.26
N ASP A 1117 -4.68 -41.96 -26.64
CA ASP A 1117 -5.02 -40.79 -25.80
C ASP A 1117 -5.63 -41.17 -24.44
N GLU A 1118 -6.26 -42.34 -24.33
CA GLU A 1118 -6.84 -42.82 -23.07
C GLU A 1118 -5.81 -43.43 -22.11
N VAL A 1119 -4.65 -43.87 -22.63
CA VAL A 1119 -3.66 -44.65 -21.87
C VAL A 1119 -2.25 -44.05 -21.88
N LYS A 1120 -2.03 -42.94 -22.59
CA LYS A 1120 -0.69 -42.36 -22.80
C LYS A 1120 0.12 -42.13 -21.52
N ASP A 1121 -0.51 -41.67 -20.44
CA ASP A 1121 0.20 -41.38 -19.18
C ASP A 1121 0.60 -42.66 -18.46
N SER A 1122 -0.32 -43.62 -18.32
CA SER A 1122 -0.05 -44.98 -17.83
C SER A 1122 1.04 -45.67 -18.66
N TYR A 1123 1.01 -45.46 -19.97
CA TYR A 1123 1.98 -46.04 -20.91
C TYR A 1123 3.40 -45.54 -20.66
N PHE A 1124 3.61 -44.22 -20.59
CA PHE A 1124 4.92 -43.67 -20.24
C PHE A 1124 5.37 -44.05 -18.83
N GLY A 1125 4.43 -44.13 -17.86
CA GLY A 1125 4.74 -44.58 -16.51
C GLY A 1125 5.24 -46.02 -16.46
N LEU A 1126 4.64 -46.93 -17.23
CA LEU A 1126 5.08 -48.33 -17.32
C LEU A 1126 6.46 -48.43 -17.99
N LEU A 1127 6.69 -47.70 -19.09
CA LEU A 1127 7.98 -47.66 -19.78
C LEU A 1127 9.12 -47.22 -18.84
N GLU A 1128 8.90 -46.18 -18.03
CA GLU A 1128 9.90 -45.70 -17.07
C GLU A 1128 10.21 -46.73 -15.97
N LYS A 1129 9.18 -47.44 -15.49
CA LYS A 1129 9.35 -48.52 -14.50
C LYS A 1129 10.17 -49.68 -15.07
N LEU A 1130 9.89 -50.14 -16.29
CA LEU A 1130 10.61 -51.25 -16.91
C LEU A 1130 12.09 -50.96 -17.09
N ILE A 1131 12.45 -49.73 -17.49
CA ILE A 1131 13.84 -49.28 -17.54
C ILE A 1131 14.49 -49.35 -16.16
N SER A 1132 13.79 -48.90 -15.12
CA SER A 1132 14.32 -48.85 -13.77
C SER A 1132 14.52 -50.25 -13.15
N PHE A 1133 13.75 -51.26 -13.57
CA PHE A 1133 13.96 -52.66 -13.21
C PHE A 1133 14.99 -53.39 -14.11
N GLY A 1134 15.44 -52.76 -15.20
CA GLY A 1134 16.35 -53.38 -16.17
C GLY A 1134 15.68 -54.38 -17.12
N GLU A 1135 14.36 -54.31 -17.28
CA GLU A 1135 13.56 -55.21 -18.11
C GLU A 1135 13.47 -54.68 -19.56
N PHE A 1136 14.62 -54.63 -20.23
CA PHE A 1136 14.77 -53.97 -21.54
C PHE A 1136 14.02 -54.68 -22.69
N ASP A 1137 13.90 -56.01 -22.64
CA ASP A 1137 13.20 -56.76 -23.68
C ASP A 1137 11.70 -56.46 -23.65
N LEU A 1138 11.09 -56.53 -22.45
CA LEU A 1138 9.69 -56.19 -22.23
C LEU A 1138 9.41 -54.70 -22.51
N PHE A 1139 10.33 -53.81 -22.13
CA PHE A 1139 10.28 -52.39 -22.51
C PHE A 1139 10.18 -52.21 -24.03
N ASN A 1140 11.05 -52.87 -24.80
CA ASN A 1140 11.08 -52.74 -26.26
C ASN A 1140 9.81 -53.32 -26.93
N GLU A 1141 9.23 -54.37 -26.35
CA GLU A 1141 7.96 -54.93 -26.80
C GLU A 1141 6.80 -53.93 -26.59
N ILE A 1142 6.68 -53.40 -25.38
CA ILE A 1142 5.62 -52.46 -25.01
C ILE A 1142 5.80 -51.13 -25.77
N LEU A 1143 7.04 -50.68 -25.98
CA LEU A 1143 7.34 -49.45 -26.73
C LEU A 1143 6.73 -49.51 -28.15
N LYS A 1144 6.72 -50.67 -28.80
CA LYS A 1144 6.19 -50.82 -30.18
C LYS A 1144 4.67 -50.66 -30.27
N LEU A 1145 3.92 -50.84 -29.18
CA LEU A 1145 2.46 -50.78 -29.19
C LEU A 1145 1.92 -49.44 -29.66
N TYR A 1146 2.55 -48.34 -29.23
CA TYR A 1146 2.05 -46.99 -29.45
C TYR A 1146 3.04 -46.03 -30.13
N THR A 1147 4.32 -46.40 -30.30
CA THR A 1147 5.31 -45.55 -31.01
C THR A 1147 4.82 -44.99 -32.36
N PRO A 1148 4.09 -45.74 -33.22
CA PRO A 1148 3.58 -45.20 -34.48
C PRO A 1148 2.55 -44.06 -34.32
N LEU A 1149 1.97 -43.90 -33.13
CA LEU A 1149 0.97 -42.88 -32.82
C LEU A 1149 1.55 -41.67 -32.07
N PHE A 1150 2.86 -41.65 -31.82
CA PHE A 1150 3.52 -40.55 -31.12
C PHE A 1150 3.37 -39.24 -31.88
N THR A 1151 2.87 -38.22 -31.19
CA THR A 1151 2.90 -36.84 -31.65
C THR A 1151 4.27 -36.22 -31.41
N ARG A 1152 4.46 -34.98 -31.89
CA ARG A 1152 5.67 -34.19 -31.59
C ARG A 1152 5.96 -34.10 -30.09
N GLU A 1153 4.93 -33.91 -29.26
CA GLU A 1153 5.07 -33.74 -27.80
C GLU A 1153 5.42 -35.07 -27.13
N ASP A 1154 4.90 -36.19 -27.65
CA ASP A 1154 5.23 -37.53 -27.17
C ASP A 1154 6.70 -37.88 -27.45
N TYR A 1155 7.22 -37.52 -28.63
CA TYR A 1155 8.65 -37.70 -28.92
C TYR A 1155 9.54 -36.85 -28.01
N VAL A 1156 9.15 -35.62 -27.68
CA VAL A 1156 9.85 -34.80 -26.68
C VAL A 1156 9.81 -35.48 -25.30
N ARG A 1157 8.65 -35.97 -24.86
CA ARG A 1157 8.49 -36.67 -23.58
C ARG A 1157 9.35 -37.93 -23.51
N TYR A 1158 9.32 -38.75 -24.56
CA TYR A 1158 10.14 -39.95 -24.68
C TYR A 1158 11.64 -39.62 -24.68
N GLY A 1159 12.05 -38.61 -25.44
CA GLY A 1159 13.45 -38.16 -25.48
C GLY A 1159 13.96 -37.72 -24.11
N ARG A 1160 13.17 -36.92 -23.37
CA ARG A 1160 13.51 -36.49 -22.00
C ARG A 1160 13.65 -37.67 -21.03
N MET A 1161 12.75 -38.65 -21.14
CA MET A 1161 12.81 -39.89 -20.35
C MET A 1161 14.13 -40.62 -20.61
N MET A 1162 14.50 -40.84 -21.88
CA MET A 1162 15.76 -41.48 -22.24
C MET A 1162 16.99 -40.69 -21.77
N GLU A 1163 16.99 -39.37 -21.99
CA GLU A 1163 18.06 -38.45 -21.57
C GLU A 1163 18.31 -38.55 -20.06
N SER A 1164 17.25 -38.46 -19.25
CA SER A 1164 17.33 -38.53 -17.79
C SER A 1164 17.90 -39.85 -17.25
N LYS A 1165 17.74 -40.94 -18.01
CA LYS A 1165 18.25 -42.27 -17.70
C LYS A 1165 19.61 -42.53 -18.36
N SER A 1166 20.23 -41.50 -18.94
CA SER A 1166 21.51 -41.54 -19.65
C SER A 1166 21.54 -42.47 -20.88
N PHE A 1167 20.37 -42.80 -21.46
CA PHE A 1167 20.27 -43.50 -22.74
C PHE A 1167 20.30 -42.49 -23.89
N TYR A 1168 21.48 -41.92 -24.15
CA TYR A 1168 21.62 -40.81 -25.09
C TYR A 1168 21.24 -41.16 -26.53
N GLU A 1169 21.55 -42.37 -27.01
CA GLU A 1169 21.22 -42.77 -28.40
C GLU A 1169 19.70 -42.80 -28.69
N PRO A 1170 18.86 -43.45 -27.86
CA PRO A 1170 17.41 -43.30 -27.94
C PRO A 1170 16.91 -41.87 -27.78
N ALA A 1171 17.53 -41.07 -26.92
CA ALA A 1171 17.16 -39.67 -26.71
C ALA A 1171 17.40 -38.82 -27.97
N ILE A 1172 18.58 -38.95 -28.59
CA ILE A 1172 18.94 -38.30 -29.85
C ILE A 1172 17.93 -38.68 -30.94
N THR A 1173 17.65 -39.98 -31.10
CA THR A 1173 16.70 -40.48 -32.12
C THR A 1173 15.30 -39.87 -31.92
N ALA A 1174 14.84 -39.78 -30.67
CA ALA A 1174 13.55 -39.20 -30.33
C ALA A 1174 13.50 -37.70 -30.61
N TYR A 1175 14.54 -36.96 -30.21
CA TYR A 1175 14.62 -35.52 -30.43
C TYR A 1175 14.78 -35.15 -31.90
N ILE A 1176 15.46 -35.95 -32.72
CA ILE A 1176 15.49 -35.77 -34.17
C ILE A 1176 14.08 -35.89 -34.74
N LYS A 1177 13.33 -36.95 -34.37
CA LYS A 1177 11.94 -37.10 -34.81
C LYS A 1177 11.04 -35.95 -34.33
N ALA A 1178 11.24 -35.47 -33.10
CA ALA A 1178 10.52 -34.30 -32.60
C ALA A 1178 10.86 -33.03 -33.40
N ALA A 1179 12.14 -32.85 -33.76
CA ALA A 1179 12.62 -31.74 -34.58
C ALA A 1179 12.05 -31.79 -36.01
N ASP A 1180 11.99 -32.97 -36.64
CA ASP A 1180 11.36 -33.19 -37.95
C ASP A 1180 9.86 -32.86 -37.94
N LEU A 1181 9.22 -33.04 -36.78
CA LEU A 1181 7.83 -32.64 -36.54
C LEU A 1181 7.68 -31.20 -36.03
N TYR A 1182 8.71 -30.38 -36.19
CA TYR A 1182 8.74 -28.95 -35.82
C TYR A 1182 8.38 -28.68 -34.36
N ALA A 1183 8.98 -29.43 -33.43
CA ALA A 1183 8.82 -29.14 -32.00
C ALA A 1183 9.28 -27.71 -31.64
N GLU A 1184 8.53 -27.04 -30.76
CA GLU A 1184 8.81 -25.66 -30.31
C GLU A 1184 9.50 -25.64 -28.94
N ASP A 1185 10.45 -26.56 -28.73
CA ASP A 1185 11.20 -26.66 -27.47
C ASP A 1185 12.71 -26.38 -27.72
N PRO A 1186 13.27 -25.26 -27.23
CA PRO A 1186 14.68 -24.94 -27.44
C PRO A 1186 15.63 -25.96 -26.79
N HIS A 1187 15.21 -26.69 -25.73
CA HIS A 1187 16.04 -27.71 -25.07
C HIS A 1187 16.44 -28.83 -26.04
N ILE A 1188 15.51 -29.30 -26.85
CA ILE A 1188 15.78 -30.42 -27.77
C ILE A 1188 16.87 -30.06 -28.77
N TYR A 1189 16.84 -28.83 -29.28
CA TYR A 1189 17.80 -28.34 -30.25
C TYR A 1189 19.16 -28.06 -29.62
N ARG A 1190 19.20 -27.55 -28.39
CA ARG A 1190 20.47 -27.43 -27.64
C ARG A 1190 21.11 -28.78 -27.39
N PHE A 1191 20.34 -29.75 -26.91
CA PHE A 1191 20.84 -31.10 -26.65
C PHE A 1191 21.43 -31.72 -27.92
N LEU A 1192 20.72 -31.65 -29.04
CA LEU A 1192 21.21 -32.14 -30.34
C LEU A 1192 22.47 -31.39 -30.80
N ALA A 1193 22.52 -30.06 -30.62
CA ALA A 1193 23.68 -29.26 -30.97
C ALA A 1193 24.92 -29.63 -30.13
N GLU A 1194 24.76 -29.88 -28.83
CA GLU A 1194 25.84 -30.31 -27.95
C GLU A 1194 26.37 -31.70 -28.35
N ARG A 1195 25.48 -32.66 -28.63
CA ARG A 1195 25.87 -34.00 -29.10
C ARG A 1195 26.59 -33.93 -30.45
N ALA A 1196 26.10 -33.10 -31.39
CA ALA A 1196 26.75 -32.87 -32.68
C ALA A 1196 28.15 -32.25 -32.49
N LEU A 1197 28.28 -31.27 -31.59
CA LEU A 1197 29.56 -30.64 -31.25
C LEU A 1197 30.56 -31.65 -30.66
N GLU A 1198 30.12 -32.53 -29.75
CA GLU A 1198 30.96 -33.60 -29.17
C GLU A 1198 31.51 -34.57 -30.25
N GLN A 1199 30.79 -34.74 -31.36
CA GLN A 1199 31.21 -35.55 -32.50
C GLN A 1199 31.96 -34.76 -33.59
N ASN A 1200 32.27 -33.48 -33.35
CA ASN A 1200 32.88 -32.56 -34.33
C ASN A 1200 32.04 -32.32 -35.60
N LEU A 1201 30.71 -32.50 -35.52
CA LEU A 1201 29.75 -32.19 -36.59
C LEU A 1201 29.32 -30.71 -36.51
N PHE A 1202 30.25 -29.81 -36.84
CA PHE A 1202 30.08 -28.37 -36.57
C PHE A 1202 28.91 -27.72 -37.32
N ASP A 1203 28.64 -28.11 -38.57
CA ASP A 1203 27.56 -27.54 -39.36
C ASP A 1203 26.18 -27.92 -38.79
N ASP A 1204 26.00 -29.19 -38.42
CA ASP A 1204 24.79 -29.68 -37.76
C ASP A 1204 24.59 -29.01 -36.39
N ALA A 1205 25.68 -28.88 -35.62
CA ALA A 1205 25.66 -28.18 -34.33
C ALA A 1205 25.19 -26.72 -34.48
N LEU A 1206 25.67 -25.99 -35.51
CA LEU A 1206 25.23 -24.63 -35.80
C LEU A 1206 23.76 -24.57 -36.23
N ILE A 1207 23.28 -25.50 -37.06
CA ILE A 1207 21.88 -25.55 -37.49
C ILE A 1207 20.95 -25.72 -36.29
N PHE A 1208 21.26 -26.66 -35.41
CA PHE A 1208 20.47 -26.89 -34.21
C PHE A 1208 20.58 -25.72 -33.23
N ALA A 1209 21.77 -25.17 -32.99
CA ALA A 1209 21.94 -23.99 -32.13
C ALA A 1209 21.17 -22.76 -32.67
N ALA A 1210 21.19 -22.53 -33.98
CA ALA A 1210 20.42 -21.45 -34.62
C ALA A 1210 18.90 -21.67 -34.51
N ARG A 1211 18.44 -22.93 -34.54
CA ARG A 1211 17.02 -23.25 -34.31
C ARG A 1211 16.61 -22.98 -32.87
N ALA A 1212 17.42 -23.39 -31.89
CA ALA A 1212 17.21 -23.07 -30.48
C ALA A 1212 17.17 -21.54 -30.26
N PHE A 1213 18.11 -20.81 -30.84
CA PHE A 1213 18.19 -19.35 -30.78
C PHE A 1213 16.94 -18.67 -31.37
N ASN A 1214 16.40 -19.17 -32.48
CA ASN A 1214 15.20 -18.59 -33.07
C ASN A 1214 13.93 -18.85 -32.25
N LEU A 1215 13.89 -19.92 -31.46
CA LEU A 1215 12.81 -20.19 -30.52
C LEU A 1215 12.92 -19.34 -29.25
N ASP A 1216 14.14 -19.03 -28.80
CA ASP A 1216 14.37 -18.12 -27.69
C ASP A 1216 15.64 -17.27 -27.86
N ARG A 1217 15.46 -16.02 -28.30
CA ARG A 1217 16.56 -15.07 -28.57
C ARG A 1217 17.09 -14.39 -27.30
N ARG A 1218 16.45 -14.58 -26.15
CA ARG A 1218 16.86 -13.97 -24.87
C ARG A 1218 17.47 -14.99 -23.91
N ASP A 1219 17.51 -16.27 -24.27
CA ASP A 1219 18.12 -17.34 -23.48
C ASP A 1219 19.64 -17.35 -23.62
N VAL A 1220 20.35 -17.09 -22.53
CA VAL A 1220 21.82 -17.04 -22.46
C VAL A 1220 22.45 -18.36 -22.91
N ASP A 1221 21.81 -19.51 -22.60
CA ASP A 1221 22.34 -20.84 -22.94
C ASP A 1221 22.51 -21.01 -24.45
N ASN A 1222 21.65 -20.37 -25.26
CA ASN A 1222 21.76 -20.39 -26.72
C ASN A 1222 22.99 -19.61 -27.21
N TYR A 1223 23.31 -18.47 -26.58
CA TYR A 1223 24.52 -17.70 -26.89
C TYR A 1223 25.78 -18.43 -26.45
N THR A 1224 25.77 -19.02 -25.25
CA THR A 1224 26.88 -19.84 -24.72
C THR A 1224 27.20 -20.99 -25.66
N LEU A 1225 26.17 -21.71 -26.14
CA LEU A 1225 26.34 -22.81 -27.07
C LEU A 1225 26.90 -22.36 -28.42
N MET A 1226 26.36 -21.29 -29.03
CA MET A 1226 26.89 -20.75 -30.30
C MET A 1226 28.33 -20.28 -30.15
N TYR A 1227 28.66 -19.60 -29.04
CA TYR A 1227 30.01 -19.16 -28.72
C TYR A 1227 30.98 -20.36 -28.62
N LYS A 1228 30.58 -21.41 -27.90
CA LYS A 1228 31.35 -22.66 -27.77
C LYS A 1228 31.58 -23.35 -29.12
N ILE A 1229 30.57 -23.40 -29.99
CA ILE A 1229 30.69 -23.99 -31.34
C ILE A 1229 31.68 -23.18 -32.17
N TYR A 1230 31.55 -21.85 -32.26
CA TYR A 1230 32.45 -21.01 -33.04
C TYR A 1230 33.91 -21.07 -32.54
N LYS A 1231 34.12 -21.10 -31.22
CA LYS A 1231 35.45 -21.28 -30.63
C LYS A 1231 36.09 -22.61 -31.03
N ASN A 1232 35.34 -23.72 -30.98
CA ASN A 1232 35.84 -25.04 -31.40
C ASN A 1232 36.12 -25.12 -32.91
N MET A 1233 35.42 -24.33 -33.74
CA MET A 1233 35.71 -24.20 -35.18
C MET A 1233 36.91 -23.30 -35.49
N GLY A 1234 37.50 -22.61 -34.51
CA GLY A 1234 38.54 -21.59 -34.74
C GLY A 1234 38.03 -20.27 -35.33
N ARG A 1235 36.71 -20.05 -35.34
CA ARG A 1235 36.02 -18.87 -35.88
C ARG A 1235 35.90 -17.77 -34.82
N ASN A 1236 37.03 -17.14 -34.50
CA ASN A 1236 37.13 -16.20 -33.37
C ASN A 1236 36.33 -14.90 -33.57
N ASP A 1237 36.24 -14.39 -34.81
CA ASP A 1237 35.51 -13.15 -35.10
C ASP A 1237 34.00 -13.32 -34.87
N GLU A 1238 33.45 -14.46 -35.29
CA GLU A 1238 32.05 -14.81 -35.06
C GLU A 1238 31.76 -15.08 -33.58
N ALA A 1239 32.68 -15.76 -32.87
CA ALA A 1239 32.58 -15.93 -31.43
C ALA A 1239 32.54 -14.58 -30.70
N GLU A 1240 33.41 -13.63 -31.07
CA GLU A 1240 33.41 -12.28 -30.49
C GLU A 1240 32.12 -11.51 -30.86
N GLY A 1241 31.58 -11.73 -32.06
CA GLY A 1241 30.27 -11.22 -32.45
C GLY A 1241 29.14 -11.68 -31.52
N VAL A 1242 29.08 -12.99 -31.21
CA VAL A 1242 28.09 -13.56 -30.27
C VAL A 1242 28.27 -12.95 -28.87
N LYS A 1243 29.52 -12.81 -28.40
CA LYS A 1243 29.87 -12.18 -27.12
C LYS A 1243 29.39 -10.73 -27.05
N LYS A 1244 29.57 -9.97 -28.12
CA LYS A 1244 29.08 -8.58 -28.20
C LYS A 1244 27.55 -8.51 -28.17
N SER A 1245 26.86 -9.37 -28.94
CA SER A 1245 25.39 -9.36 -29.01
C SER A 1245 24.73 -9.67 -27.66
N ILE A 1246 25.25 -10.62 -26.89
CA ILE A 1246 24.68 -10.89 -25.55
C ILE A 1246 24.95 -9.75 -24.58
N LYS A 1247 26.12 -9.07 -24.67
CA LYS A 1247 26.44 -7.91 -23.81
C LYS A 1247 25.57 -6.69 -24.10
N GLU A 1248 25.05 -6.54 -25.32
CA GLU A 1248 24.06 -5.50 -25.64
C GLU A 1248 22.72 -5.74 -24.91
N ILE A 1249 22.40 -6.99 -24.58
CA ILE A 1249 21.17 -7.37 -23.88
C ILE A 1249 21.40 -7.43 -22.36
N TYR A 1250 22.49 -8.09 -21.95
CA TYR A 1250 22.90 -8.33 -20.57
C TYR A 1250 24.39 -7.98 -20.40
N PRO A 1251 24.71 -6.71 -20.05
CA PRO A 1251 26.09 -6.22 -20.00
C PRO A 1251 27.02 -7.00 -19.06
N GLU A 1252 26.48 -7.63 -18.02
CA GLU A 1252 27.24 -8.39 -17.02
C GLU A 1252 27.50 -9.85 -17.39
N ILE A 1253 26.92 -10.36 -18.49
CA ILE A 1253 27.19 -11.72 -18.94
C ILE A 1253 28.55 -11.78 -19.62
N ASP A 1254 29.40 -12.68 -19.13
CA ASP A 1254 30.64 -13.06 -19.80
C ASP A 1254 30.57 -14.52 -20.25
N LEU A 1255 30.52 -14.73 -21.56
CA LEU A 1255 30.46 -16.07 -22.14
C LEU A 1255 31.75 -16.86 -21.92
N GLU A 1256 32.89 -16.20 -21.67
CA GLU A 1256 34.16 -16.90 -21.38
C GLU A 1256 34.16 -17.55 -20.00
N GLU A 1257 33.38 -17.02 -19.04
CA GLU A 1257 33.25 -17.64 -17.72
C GLU A 1257 32.21 -18.77 -17.69
N LEU A 1258 31.33 -18.83 -18.70
CA LEU A 1258 30.23 -19.80 -18.80
C LEU A 1258 30.58 -21.02 -19.66
N VAL A 1259 31.60 -20.93 -20.51
CA VAL A 1259 32.15 -22.04 -21.32
C VAL A 1259 33.38 -22.61 -20.64
#